data_AF-A0A1S3AKK0-F1
#
_entry.id   AF-A0A1S3AKK0-F1
#
_cell.length_a   1.000
_cell.length_b   1.000
_cell.length_c   1.000
_cell.angle_alpha   90.00
_cell.angle_beta   90.00
_cell.angle_gamma   90.00
#
_symmetry.space_group_name_H-M   'P 1'
#
loop_
_entity.id
_entity.type
_entity.pdbx_description
1 polymer ?
#
loop_
_entity_poly.entity_id
_entity_poly.type
_entity_poly.pdbx_seq_one_letter_code
_entity_poly.pdbx_strand_id
1 'polypeptide(L)'
;MPRPKPPYLSTNLNPSLDDTSHYQKVPRGWSSESEYKYPALTLSWRVREMLQRQMPAWITHNLPDKCQKEDGEPSATCPWKCPFNSQEGLSPCHLLAVRIIKMKNIRQADMVSQTDCYVSLWLPTASSDRLRTRTISNCPNPEWNETFNFQIQSQVKNMIELSVCDEDTVTPDDHLLTVLYDLTKLCFRKKTHVKFPLNPEGMEELEVEFLLEDSPSPPETLITNGVLVSRQVSCLEVHAKSERWKKLGKKKDLLVTVKESFEHTQRISSCLNPVCFHYPKYFQPQIHVEMPKSHWSCGFCCCVHKKEPTCQPLDSLPDGQSVPLPVGENCELHMKSTPCSQPLDVRLGFTLCEAEQEFLWKRKVVVAEALKEVLQLEEVLQEDEVPLIAIMATGGGTRSMTAMYGHLLGLQKLNMLNCASYITGLSGATWTMATLYSDPEWSCKNLEPAVLEARRHVVKDKMPALFPDQLLKFREELRQRSQEGYKITFTDFWGLLIEACLGDKRNECKLSQQQEALCRGQNPLPIYLTINVKDDVSNQDFREWCEFTPYEVGLQKYGAYIPSELFGSEFFMGRLMKRIPESRISYMLGLWSSIFSLNLLDAWNLSHTSEEFFHRWTRESVHDIEDEPLLPEIPQCDANVPDTTVVIPGSWLSNTFRNILTHRSFVSEFHNFLLGLQLHNDYLQNSQFSTWKDTVLDGFPNQLTESENHLCLLDTAFFINSSYPPLLRPERKVDLIIHLNYSAGSQTKPMKQTCEYCITQKIPFPKYKLEGEEDSLKECYLMENSQEPEAPIVMFFPLINDTFQKYKAPGVERSPEELELGQVDIYSPKTPYATKELTYTEAAFDKLVKLSEYNILNNKDRLLQALRLVVEKKKLLKHQGHS
;
A
#
# COMPACT_ATOMS: atom_id res chain seq x y z
N MET A 1 51.76 -29.18 -33.24
CA MET A 1 53.02 -29.33 -34.00
C MET A 1 53.60 -27.96 -34.30
N PRO A 2 54.93 -27.80 -34.21
CA PRO A 2 55.49 -26.58 -33.62
C PRO A 2 56.68 -25.95 -34.39
N ARG A 3 57.11 -24.78 -33.89
CA ARG A 3 58.50 -24.22 -33.87
C ARG A 3 59.04 -23.66 -35.20
N PRO A 4 60.17 -22.90 -35.23
CA PRO A 4 61.18 -22.59 -34.16
C PRO A 4 61.61 -21.09 -34.13
N LYS A 5 62.52 -20.52 -33.32
CA LYS A 5 63.32 -20.84 -32.11
C LYS A 5 64.05 -19.52 -31.66
N PRO A 6 64.54 -19.45 -30.40
CA PRO A 6 65.37 -18.38 -29.79
C PRO A 6 66.88 -18.79 -29.81
N PRO A 7 67.79 -18.52 -28.82
CA PRO A 7 68.07 -17.43 -27.84
C PRO A 7 69.58 -16.99 -27.83
N TYR A 8 70.05 -16.12 -26.88
CA TYR A 8 71.32 -16.15 -26.09
C TYR A 8 71.38 -14.88 -25.18
N LEU A 9 71.32 -14.95 -23.83
CA LEU A 9 72.42 -14.90 -22.81
C LEU A 9 73.40 -13.70 -23.00
N SER A 10 73.79 -12.87 -22.02
CA SER A 10 74.11 -13.12 -20.60
C SER A 10 74.30 -11.84 -19.73
N THR A 11 74.15 -12.03 -18.39
CA THR A 11 74.93 -11.48 -17.23
C THR A 11 74.77 -10.05 -16.66
N ASN A 12 74.19 -10.03 -15.43
CA ASN A 12 74.68 -9.51 -14.13
C ASN A 12 75.04 -8.01 -13.92
N LEU A 13 74.31 -7.33 -13.01
CA LEU A 13 74.73 -7.04 -11.61
C LEU A 13 73.69 -6.17 -10.85
N ASN A 14 73.33 -6.62 -9.65
CA ASN A 14 72.60 -5.93 -8.55
C ASN A 14 73.56 -4.97 -7.78
N PRO A 15 73.17 -4.15 -6.75
CA PRO A 15 72.07 -4.40 -5.79
C PRO A 15 71.26 -3.18 -5.25
N SER A 16 70.25 -3.58 -4.47
CA SER A 16 69.35 -2.93 -3.50
C SER A 16 69.85 -1.77 -2.60
N LEU A 17 68.90 -0.95 -2.12
CA LEU A 17 68.79 -0.53 -0.70
C LEU A 17 67.41 0.11 -0.38
N ASP A 18 66.87 -0.28 0.77
CA ASP A 18 65.62 0.13 1.43
C ASP A 18 65.78 1.38 2.34
N ASP A 19 64.63 1.95 2.67
CA ASP A 19 64.18 2.53 3.96
C ASP A 19 64.48 3.97 4.45
N THR A 20 63.35 4.70 4.59
CA THR A 20 62.84 5.54 5.71
C THR A 20 63.53 6.83 6.23
N SER A 21 62.77 7.93 6.06
CA SER A 21 62.26 8.87 7.08
C SER A 21 63.04 10.11 7.58
N HIS A 22 62.23 11.17 7.78
CA HIS A 22 62.35 12.40 8.58
C HIS A 22 63.05 13.66 8.02
N TYR A 23 62.29 14.78 7.97
CA TYR A 23 62.49 16.10 8.64
C TYR A 23 61.52 17.15 7.99
N GLN A 24 60.45 17.58 8.67
CA GLN A 24 60.24 18.87 9.36
C GLN A 24 59.96 20.15 8.51
N LYS A 25 58.75 20.69 8.77
CA LYS A 25 58.35 22.11 8.98
C LYS A 25 58.70 23.22 7.95
N VAL A 26 57.65 23.86 7.42
CA VAL A 26 57.56 25.32 7.21
C VAL A 26 56.10 25.81 7.49
N PRO A 27 55.86 26.94 8.19
CA PRO A 27 54.53 27.38 8.63
C PRO A 27 53.93 28.59 7.87
N ARG A 28 52.59 28.69 7.97
CA ARG A 28 51.71 29.88 8.03
C ARG A 28 51.94 31.05 7.04
N GLY A 29 50.96 31.24 6.15
CA GLY A 29 50.53 32.54 5.66
C GLY A 29 49.00 32.58 5.65
N TRP A 30 48.41 33.36 6.56
CA TRP A 30 47.03 33.81 6.46
C TRP A 30 47.05 35.12 5.67
N SER A 31 46.35 35.16 4.54
CA SER A 31 45.85 36.42 3.96
C SER A 31 44.46 36.16 3.41
N SER A 32 43.57 37.03 3.87
CA SER A 32 42.14 37.15 3.63
C SER A 32 41.74 37.28 2.16
N GLU A 33 40.42 37.11 1.94
CA GLU A 33 39.60 37.51 0.78
C GLU A 33 39.23 36.40 -0.21
N SER A 34 38.06 35.78 0.01
CA SER A 34 36.97 35.64 -0.99
C SER A 34 35.87 34.68 -0.49
N GLU A 35 35.22 35.00 0.63
CA GLU A 35 33.91 34.42 0.95
C GLU A 35 32.84 35.21 0.20
N TYR A 36 32.45 34.72 -0.97
CA TYR A 36 31.12 34.87 -1.57
C TYR A 36 31.10 34.02 -2.84
N LYS A 37 30.71 32.74 -2.72
CA LYS A 37 30.18 31.94 -3.83
C LYS A 37 29.68 30.56 -3.36
N TYR A 38 28.43 30.26 -3.73
CA TYR A 38 27.69 28.98 -3.72
C TYR A 38 27.00 28.51 -2.42
N PRO A 39 25.72 28.88 -2.20
CA PRO A 39 24.83 28.26 -1.21
C PRO A 39 24.14 26.96 -1.68
N ALA A 40 24.22 26.61 -2.97
CA ALA A 40 23.44 25.50 -3.54
C ALA A 40 24.06 24.10 -3.31
N LEU A 41 25.37 24.01 -3.07
CA LEU A 41 26.09 22.73 -2.90
C LEU A 41 26.06 22.20 -1.45
N THR A 42 25.68 23.03 -0.48
CA THR A 42 25.67 22.69 0.95
C THR A 42 24.43 21.92 1.42
N LEU A 43 23.32 21.98 0.67
CA LEU A 43 22.08 21.25 1.00
C LEU A 43 22.27 19.73 0.77
N SER A 44 22.80 19.36 -0.39
CA SER A 44 23.14 17.96 -0.74
C SER A 44 24.14 17.35 0.24
N TRP A 45 25.17 18.10 0.62
CA TRP A 45 26.21 17.63 1.54
C TRP A 45 25.71 17.47 2.99
N ARG A 46 24.92 18.41 3.53
CA ARG A 46 24.39 18.29 4.90
C ARG A 46 23.23 17.30 5.03
N VAL A 47 22.41 17.13 3.98
CA VAL A 47 21.39 16.07 3.96
C VAL A 47 22.06 14.69 3.88
N ARG A 48 23.11 14.53 3.07
CA ARG A 48 23.97 13.32 3.09
C ARG A 48 24.66 13.09 4.43
N GLU A 49 25.19 14.15 5.05
CA GLU A 49 25.87 14.03 6.34
C GLU A 49 24.87 13.75 7.48
N MET A 50 23.65 14.28 7.45
CA MET A 50 22.54 13.88 8.33
C MET A 50 22.13 12.42 8.15
N LEU A 51 22.14 11.92 6.91
CA LEU A 51 21.84 10.52 6.59
C LEU A 51 22.99 9.56 6.98
N GLN A 52 24.25 10.01 6.93
CA GLN A 52 25.44 9.19 7.23
C GLN A 52 25.97 9.34 8.68
N ARG A 53 25.67 10.45 9.37
CA ARG A 53 26.17 10.74 10.72
C ARG A 53 25.04 11.29 11.57
N GLN A 54 24.43 10.40 12.35
CA GLN A 54 23.41 10.67 13.36
C GLN A 54 22.05 11.17 12.81
N MET A 55 21.22 10.23 12.37
CA MET A 55 19.80 10.33 12.71
C MET A 55 19.71 10.44 14.24
N PRO A 56 18.92 11.36 14.80
CA PRO A 56 18.85 11.45 16.23
C PRO A 56 18.10 10.19 16.73
N ALA A 57 18.75 9.45 17.64
CA ALA A 57 18.37 8.12 18.11
C ALA A 57 16.95 8.01 18.72
N TRP A 58 16.16 9.07 18.72
CA TRP A 58 14.77 9.08 19.18
C TRP A 58 13.74 8.70 18.11
N ILE A 59 14.12 8.50 16.84
CA ILE A 59 13.22 8.00 15.79
C ILE A 59 12.95 6.48 15.93
N THR A 60 13.74 5.76 16.73
CA THR A 60 13.66 4.29 16.86
C THR A 60 13.32 3.77 18.27
N HIS A 61 12.82 4.61 19.17
CA HIS A 61 12.51 4.18 20.54
C HIS A 61 11.02 4.31 20.88
N ASN A 62 10.31 3.18 20.80
CA ASN A 62 9.06 2.96 21.52
C ASN A 62 9.28 3.22 23.02
N LEU A 63 8.51 4.13 23.60
CA LEU A 63 8.46 4.42 25.03
C LEU A 63 7.01 4.34 25.52
N PRO A 64 6.79 3.98 26.80
CA PRO A 64 5.55 3.33 27.24
C PRO A 64 4.36 4.28 27.43
N ASP A 65 3.19 3.73 27.17
CA ASP A 65 1.86 4.30 27.35
C ASP A 65 1.67 5.06 28.66
N LYS A 66 1.20 6.31 28.53
CA LYS A 66 0.40 6.97 29.56
C LYS A 66 -0.89 7.47 28.93
N CYS A 67 -1.94 6.69 29.18
CA CYS A 67 -3.32 7.00 28.85
C CYS A 67 -3.81 8.20 29.68
N GLN A 68 -4.19 9.29 29.03
CA GLN A 68 -5.16 10.26 29.53
C GLN A 68 -6.14 10.52 28.39
N LYS A 69 -7.38 10.05 28.57
CA LYS A 69 -8.52 10.37 27.70
C LYS A 69 -9.17 11.64 28.25
N GLU A 70 -9.36 12.64 27.39
CA GLU A 70 -10.33 13.71 27.61
C GLU A 70 -11.61 13.36 26.87
N ASP A 71 -12.73 13.48 27.58
CA ASP A 71 -14.08 13.12 27.13
C ASP A 71 -14.62 14.21 26.18
N GLY A 72 -14.97 13.81 24.95
CA GLY A 72 -15.81 14.57 24.04
C GLY A 72 -16.99 13.71 23.62
N GLU A 73 -18.19 14.09 24.07
CA GLU A 73 -19.46 13.47 23.65
C GLU A 73 -19.64 13.57 22.13
N PRO A 74 -19.96 12.48 21.41
CA PRO A 74 -20.31 12.57 20.00
C PRO A 74 -21.80 12.92 19.86
N SER A 75 -22.10 14.18 19.51
CA SER A 75 -23.38 14.56 18.92
C SER A 75 -23.21 14.82 17.42
N ALA A 76 -23.41 13.79 16.59
CA ALA A 76 -23.76 13.96 15.19
C ALA A 76 -24.40 12.66 14.67
N THR A 77 -25.72 12.65 14.59
CA THR A 77 -26.49 11.66 13.82
C THR A 77 -26.13 11.79 12.34
N CYS A 78 -25.47 10.78 11.77
CA CYS A 78 -25.18 10.68 10.35
C CYS A 78 -26.33 9.89 9.67
N PRO A 79 -27.14 10.49 8.78
CA PRO A 79 -28.21 9.77 8.10
C PRO A 79 -27.76 9.38 6.69
N TRP A 80 -26.91 8.36 6.57
CA TRP A 80 -26.64 7.70 5.28
C TRP A 80 -27.14 6.26 5.38
N LYS A 81 -28.36 6.03 4.89
CA LYS A 81 -28.86 4.69 4.60
C LYS A 81 -28.75 4.49 3.10
N CYS A 82 -27.85 3.64 2.66
CA CYS A 82 -27.74 3.23 1.25
C CYS A 82 -27.92 1.71 1.13
N PRO A 83 -28.70 1.22 0.14
CA PRO A 83 -28.76 -0.20 -0.21
C PRO A 83 -27.60 -0.51 -1.17
N PHE A 84 -26.60 -1.28 -0.76
CA PHE A 84 -25.45 -1.60 -1.60
C PHE A 84 -25.54 -3.01 -2.22
N ASN A 85 -24.87 -3.20 -3.35
CA ASN A 85 -24.70 -4.48 -4.09
C ASN A 85 -24.01 -5.61 -3.30
N SER A 86 -23.79 -5.45 -1.99
CA SER A 86 -23.35 -6.52 -1.11
C SER A 86 -24.52 -7.46 -0.87
N GLN A 87 -24.34 -8.74 -1.16
CA GLN A 87 -25.36 -9.74 -0.93
C GLN A 87 -25.32 -10.16 0.54
N GLU A 88 -26.43 -9.94 1.24
CA GLU A 88 -26.67 -10.52 2.56
C GLU A 88 -27.33 -11.88 2.37
N GLY A 89 -26.70 -12.93 2.89
CA GLY A 89 -27.15 -14.30 2.69
C GLY A 89 -26.95 -15.17 3.92
N LEU A 90 -27.92 -16.06 4.18
CA LEU A 90 -27.78 -17.10 5.20
C LEU A 90 -26.99 -18.27 4.61
N SER A 91 -25.93 -18.69 5.30
CA SER A 91 -25.10 -19.83 4.90
C SER A 91 -24.82 -20.78 6.07
N PRO A 92 -24.93 -22.10 5.89
CA PRO A 92 -24.63 -23.06 6.94
C PRO A 92 -23.14 -23.07 7.32
N CYS A 93 -22.86 -23.24 8.61
CA CYS A 93 -21.54 -23.64 9.07
C CYS A 93 -21.39 -25.16 9.01
N HIS A 94 -20.15 -25.63 8.95
CA HIS A 94 -19.79 -27.04 9.00
C HIS A 94 -18.80 -27.31 10.13
N LEU A 95 -18.80 -28.55 10.63
CA LEU A 95 -17.81 -29.03 11.57
C LEU A 95 -16.76 -29.82 10.80
N LEU A 96 -15.50 -29.38 10.89
CA LEU A 96 -14.35 -30.06 10.31
C LEU A 96 -13.58 -30.77 11.43
N ALA A 97 -13.53 -32.10 11.38
CA ALA A 97 -12.63 -32.90 12.19
C ALA A 97 -11.35 -33.23 11.38
N VAL A 98 -10.19 -32.86 11.93
CA VAL A 98 -8.87 -33.11 11.36
C VAL A 98 -8.11 -34.05 12.28
N ARG A 99 -7.87 -35.27 11.84
CA ARG A 99 -7.10 -36.27 12.58
C ARG A 99 -5.69 -36.39 12.01
N ILE A 100 -4.70 -35.91 12.76
CA ILE A 100 -3.28 -36.11 12.47
C ILE A 100 -2.90 -37.53 12.90
N ILE A 101 -2.65 -38.40 11.92
CA ILE A 101 -2.46 -39.83 12.18
C ILE A 101 -0.99 -40.08 12.50
N LYS A 102 -0.12 -39.90 11.50
CA LYS A 102 1.31 -40.22 11.61
C LYS A 102 2.15 -39.55 10.53
N MET A 103 3.45 -39.52 10.75
CA MET A 103 4.47 -39.14 9.78
C MET A 103 5.38 -40.34 9.51
N LYS A 104 5.92 -40.43 8.29
CA LYS A 104 6.93 -41.44 7.93
C LYS A 104 8.21 -40.81 7.43
N ASN A 105 9.33 -41.47 7.73
CA ASN A 105 10.67 -41.15 7.24
C ASN A 105 11.09 -39.69 7.44
N ILE A 106 10.72 -39.08 8.57
CA ILE A 106 11.12 -37.69 8.84
C ILE A 106 12.64 -37.56 8.83
N ARG A 107 13.14 -36.51 8.18
CA ARG A 107 14.56 -36.19 8.17
C ARG A 107 15.03 -35.79 9.56
N GLN A 108 16.32 -36.01 9.82
CA GLN A 108 16.97 -35.53 11.03
C GLN A 108 17.20 -34.00 10.89
N ALA A 109 16.65 -33.20 11.79
CA ALA A 109 16.91 -31.76 11.83
C ALA A 109 18.26 -31.44 12.50
N ASP A 110 18.58 -32.17 13.57
CA ASP A 110 19.78 -31.98 14.38
C ASP A 110 20.97 -32.86 13.99
N MET A 111 22.20 -32.36 14.21
CA MET A 111 23.41 -33.16 14.05
C MET A 111 23.58 -34.24 15.13
N VAL A 112 22.88 -34.14 16.27
CA VAL A 112 23.20 -34.90 17.49
C VAL A 112 22.01 -35.77 17.98
N SER A 113 20.77 -35.41 17.65
CA SER A 113 19.52 -36.06 18.06
C SER A 113 18.66 -36.47 16.86
N GLN A 114 17.76 -37.44 17.07
CA GLN A 114 16.65 -37.66 16.14
C GLN A 114 15.56 -36.62 16.42
N THR A 115 14.81 -36.24 15.40
CA THR A 115 13.81 -35.16 15.48
C THR A 115 12.70 -35.44 16.50
N ASP A 116 12.46 -34.46 17.36
CA ASP A 116 11.40 -34.36 18.36
C ASP A 116 10.14 -33.73 17.71
N CYS A 117 9.39 -34.56 16.99
CA CYS A 117 8.41 -34.07 16.03
C CYS A 117 7.04 -33.71 16.64
N TYR A 118 6.48 -32.59 16.20
CA TYR A 118 5.06 -32.28 16.33
C TYR A 118 4.49 -31.64 15.05
N VAL A 119 3.16 -31.66 14.91
CA VAL A 119 2.44 -31.00 13.82
C VAL A 119 1.62 -29.85 14.37
N SER A 120 1.83 -28.64 13.84
CA SER A 120 1.03 -27.46 14.07
C SER A 120 -0.03 -27.30 12.98
N LEU A 121 -1.26 -26.97 13.37
CA LEU A 121 -2.40 -26.74 12.51
C LEU A 121 -2.84 -25.28 12.64
N TRP A 122 -3.01 -24.61 11.50
CA TRP A 122 -3.52 -23.25 11.46
C TRP A 122 -4.63 -23.11 10.42
N LEU A 123 -5.75 -22.56 10.84
CA LEU A 123 -6.90 -22.25 9.98
C LEU A 123 -7.46 -20.89 10.39
N PRO A 124 -6.91 -19.79 9.85
CA PRO A 124 -7.24 -18.43 10.29
C PRO A 124 -8.71 -18.05 10.04
N THR A 125 -9.40 -18.78 9.16
CA THR A 125 -10.81 -18.56 8.88
C THR A 125 -11.77 -19.09 9.95
N ALA A 126 -11.24 -19.89 10.89
CA ALA A 126 -11.97 -20.52 11.99
C ALA A 126 -11.43 -20.20 13.38
N SER A 127 -10.11 -19.97 13.51
CA SER A 127 -9.44 -19.66 14.78
C SER A 127 -8.15 -18.89 14.53
N SER A 128 -7.93 -17.82 15.30
CA SER A 128 -6.66 -17.07 15.31
C SER A 128 -5.52 -17.88 15.92
N ASP A 129 -5.83 -18.75 16.90
CA ASP A 129 -4.85 -19.61 17.58
C ASP A 129 -4.37 -20.76 16.66
N ARG A 130 -3.07 -21.06 16.71
CA ARG A 130 -2.49 -22.30 16.15
C ARG A 130 -2.67 -23.44 17.15
N LEU A 131 -3.16 -24.58 16.67
CA LEU A 131 -3.25 -25.81 17.46
C LEU A 131 -2.01 -26.68 17.17
N ARG A 132 -1.61 -27.54 18.10
CA ARG A 132 -0.51 -28.50 17.84
C ARG A 132 -0.76 -29.84 18.50
N THR A 133 -0.19 -30.89 17.91
CA THR A 133 -0.11 -32.22 18.53
C THR A 133 0.87 -32.22 19.70
N ARG A 134 0.85 -33.29 20.51
CA ARG A 134 1.96 -33.56 21.42
C ARG A 134 3.26 -33.81 20.64
N THR A 135 4.39 -33.50 21.26
CA THR A 135 5.71 -33.85 20.72
C THR A 135 5.97 -35.34 20.90
N ILE A 136 6.48 -36.00 19.87
CA ILE A 136 7.00 -37.38 19.95
C ILE A 136 8.49 -37.32 19.74
N SER A 137 9.23 -37.53 20.83
CA SER A 137 10.68 -37.38 20.84
C SER A 137 11.42 -38.51 20.13
N ASN A 138 12.49 -38.14 19.42
CA ASN A 138 13.49 -39.03 18.84
C ASN A 138 12.91 -40.19 18.01
N CYS A 139 11.88 -39.91 17.21
CA CYS A 139 11.16 -40.94 16.45
C CYS A 139 11.09 -40.57 14.96
N PRO A 140 11.64 -41.40 14.05
CA PRO A 140 11.58 -41.10 12.62
C PRO A 140 10.19 -41.35 11.99
N ASN A 141 9.29 -42.02 12.72
CA ASN A 141 7.95 -42.37 12.27
C ASN A 141 6.92 -42.13 13.39
N PRO A 142 6.73 -40.86 13.81
CA PRO A 142 5.85 -40.54 14.94
C PRO A 142 4.38 -40.81 14.61
N GLU A 143 3.64 -41.37 15.57
CA GLU A 143 2.20 -41.61 15.47
C GLU A 143 1.45 -40.86 16.58
N TRP A 144 0.69 -39.83 16.21
CA TRP A 144 -0.05 -38.98 17.16
C TRP A 144 -1.46 -39.50 17.40
N ASN A 145 -2.19 -39.77 16.33
CA ASN A 145 -3.62 -40.11 16.36
C ASN A 145 -4.48 -39.08 17.13
N GLU A 146 -4.17 -37.80 16.97
CA GLU A 146 -4.85 -36.69 17.64
C GLU A 146 -5.87 -36.05 16.69
N THR A 147 -7.04 -35.68 17.21
CA THR A 147 -8.14 -35.09 16.41
C THR A 147 -8.45 -33.69 16.91
N PHE A 148 -8.51 -32.74 15.98
CA PHE A 148 -8.84 -31.34 16.20
C PHE A 148 -10.14 -31.01 15.47
N ASN A 149 -10.97 -30.16 16.07
CA ASN A 149 -12.26 -29.76 15.50
C ASN A 149 -12.25 -28.27 15.21
N PHE A 150 -12.73 -27.89 14.03
CA PHE A 150 -12.90 -26.51 13.61
C PHE A 150 -14.33 -26.28 13.14
N GLN A 151 -14.91 -25.15 13.51
CA GLN A 151 -16.15 -24.68 12.92
C GLN A 151 -15.83 -23.78 11.73
N ILE A 152 -16.20 -24.21 10.52
CA ILE A 152 -15.86 -23.52 9.27
C ILE A 152 -17.10 -23.00 8.55
N GLN A 153 -16.94 -21.97 7.73
CA GLN A 153 -17.99 -21.39 6.90
C GLN A 153 -17.78 -21.77 5.44
N SER A 154 -18.81 -22.35 4.78
CA SER A 154 -18.68 -22.89 3.42
C SER A 154 -18.44 -21.83 2.34
N GLN A 155 -18.90 -20.60 2.55
CA GLN A 155 -18.74 -19.50 1.57
C GLN A 155 -17.36 -18.83 1.67
N VAL A 156 -16.53 -19.23 2.63
CA VAL A 156 -15.20 -18.68 2.85
C VAL A 156 -14.16 -19.65 2.30
N LYS A 157 -13.08 -19.11 1.73
CA LYS A 157 -11.94 -19.91 1.27
C LYS A 157 -11.17 -20.46 2.47
N ASN A 158 -11.47 -21.69 2.87
CA ASN A 158 -10.80 -22.34 3.99
C ASN A 158 -9.56 -23.10 3.51
N MET A 159 -8.38 -22.55 3.78
CA MET A 159 -7.08 -23.18 3.52
C MET A 159 -6.40 -23.53 4.84
N ILE A 160 -6.26 -24.83 5.13
CA ILE A 160 -5.59 -25.29 6.35
C ILE A 160 -4.08 -25.41 6.11
N GLU A 161 -3.30 -24.89 7.06
CA GLU A 161 -1.85 -25.04 7.08
C GLU A 161 -1.45 -26.10 8.09
N LEU A 162 -0.65 -27.07 7.64
CA LEU A 162 -0.09 -28.14 8.48
C LEU A 162 1.43 -28.02 8.46
N SER A 163 1.99 -27.51 9.55
CA SER A 163 3.42 -27.27 9.72
C SER A 163 4.04 -28.39 10.54
N VAL A 164 5.05 -29.07 10.01
CA VAL A 164 5.84 -30.07 10.75
C VAL A 164 7.05 -29.36 11.35
N CYS A 165 7.26 -29.55 12.64
CA CYS A 165 8.32 -28.88 13.41
C CYS A 165 9.09 -29.88 14.27
N ASP A 166 10.36 -29.56 14.53
CA ASP A 166 11.21 -30.18 15.55
C ASP A 166 11.21 -29.31 16.81
N GLU A 167 10.89 -29.88 17.98
CA GLU A 167 10.86 -29.15 19.24
C GLU A 167 12.25 -29.06 19.87
N ASP A 168 12.75 -27.84 20.03
CA ASP A 168 14.07 -27.59 20.59
C ASP A 168 13.98 -27.04 22.01
N THR A 169 14.83 -27.56 22.90
CA THR A 169 14.84 -27.13 24.31
C THR A 169 15.63 -25.84 24.55
N VAL A 170 16.49 -25.43 23.62
CA VAL A 170 17.42 -24.30 23.78
C VAL A 170 17.32 -23.29 22.63
N THR A 171 17.11 -23.77 21.41
CA THR A 171 16.87 -22.97 20.20
C THR A 171 15.37 -22.84 19.93
N PRO A 172 14.94 -21.86 19.11
CA PRO A 172 13.58 -21.88 18.57
C PRO A 172 13.36 -23.14 17.74
N ASP A 173 12.21 -23.80 17.91
CA ASP A 173 11.80 -24.99 17.16
C ASP A 173 12.11 -24.88 15.65
N ASP A 174 12.78 -25.90 15.12
CA ASP A 174 13.11 -25.97 13.70
C ASP A 174 11.86 -26.28 12.88
N HIS A 175 11.40 -25.30 12.11
CA HIS A 175 10.29 -25.47 11.17
C HIS A 175 10.77 -26.24 9.93
N LEU A 176 10.30 -27.47 9.74
CA LEU A 176 10.80 -28.34 8.67
C LEU A 176 10.10 -28.06 7.34
N LEU A 177 8.76 -27.98 7.35
CA LEU A 177 7.93 -27.80 6.17
C LEU A 177 6.50 -27.43 6.52
N THR A 178 5.78 -26.82 5.57
CA THR A 178 4.34 -26.56 5.66
C THR A 178 3.60 -27.15 4.46
N VAL A 179 2.47 -27.82 4.73
CA VAL A 179 1.48 -28.24 3.73
C VAL A 179 0.31 -27.28 3.76
N LEU A 180 -0.06 -26.76 2.60
CA LEU A 180 -1.29 -25.98 2.42
C LEU A 180 -2.34 -26.84 1.72
N TYR A 181 -3.49 -27.03 2.37
CA TYR A 181 -4.56 -27.87 1.85
C TYR A 181 -5.90 -27.13 1.74
N ASP A 182 -6.44 -27.12 0.53
CA ASP A 182 -7.73 -26.51 0.21
C ASP A 182 -8.88 -27.46 0.60
N LEU A 183 -9.69 -27.04 1.57
CA LEU A 183 -10.76 -27.86 2.14
C LEU A 183 -11.97 -28.02 1.21
N THR A 184 -12.06 -27.27 0.10
CA THR A 184 -13.10 -27.48 -0.93
C THR A 184 -13.05 -28.85 -1.59
N LYS A 185 -11.92 -29.55 -1.47
CA LYS A 185 -11.68 -30.89 -2.01
C LYS A 185 -12.35 -31.99 -1.18
N LEU A 186 -12.78 -31.67 0.02
CA LEU A 186 -13.40 -32.62 0.92
C LEU A 186 -14.83 -32.92 0.49
N CYS A 187 -15.18 -34.20 0.49
CA CYS A 187 -16.56 -34.63 0.29
C CYS A 187 -17.32 -34.56 1.62
N PHE A 188 -18.49 -33.92 1.60
CA PHE A 188 -19.35 -33.81 2.76
C PHE A 188 -19.75 -35.19 3.31
N ARG A 189 -19.73 -35.35 4.65
CA ARG A 189 -20.03 -36.59 5.40
C ARG A 189 -19.20 -37.82 4.99
N LYS A 190 -18.04 -37.61 4.36
CA LYS A 190 -17.15 -38.69 3.94
C LYS A 190 -15.75 -38.47 4.51
N LYS A 191 -15.27 -39.46 5.26
CA LYS A 191 -13.88 -39.50 5.70
C LYS A 191 -12.95 -39.54 4.49
N THR A 192 -12.04 -38.57 4.43
CA THR A 192 -11.06 -38.43 3.38
C THR A 192 -9.69 -38.62 3.98
N HIS A 193 -9.03 -39.72 3.65
CA HIS A 193 -7.69 -40.02 4.09
C HIS A 193 -6.69 -39.50 3.05
N VAL A 194 -5.88 -38.53 3.42
CA VAL A 194 -4.91 -37.87 2.54
C VAL A 194 -3.50 -38.20 3.01
N LYS A 195 -2.64 -38.49 2.04
CA LYS A 195 -1.22 -38.70 2.25
C LYS A 195 -0.47 -37.60 1.53
N PHE A 196 0.21 -36.77 2.29
CA PHE A 196 0.98 -35.65 1.75
C PHE A 196 2.43 -36.08 1.59
N PRO A 197 2.92 -36.27 0.35
CA PRO A 197 4.35 -36.49 0.11
C PRO A 197 5.08 -35.17 0.30
N LEU A 198 6.00 -35.11 1.27
CA LEU A 198 6.67 -33.87 1.67
C LEU A 198 8.07 -33.75 1.06
N ASN A 199 8.74 -34.88 0.88
CA ASN A 199 10.02 -34.99 0.19
C ASN A 199 10.06 -36.30 -0.62
N PRO A 200 10.01 -36.23 -1.96
CA PRO A 200 10.04 -37.43 -2.81
C PRO A 200 11.33 -38.24 -2.70
N GLU A 201 12.47 -37.60 -2.42
CA GLU A 201 13.77 -38.26 -2.33
C GLU A 201 13.94 -39.01 -1.00
N GLY A 202 13.41 -38.43 0.09
CA GLY A 202 13.42 -39.01 1.44
C GLY A 202 12.22 -39.92 1.75
N MET A 203 11.23 -40.01 0.85
CA MET A 203 9.96 -40.70 1.09
C MET A 203 9.24 -40.20 2.36
N GLU A 204 9.36 -38.89 2.66
CA GLU A 204 8.68 -38.24 3.78
C GLU A 204 7.19 -38.11 3.49
N GLU A 205 6.34 -38.64 4.37
CA GLU A 205 4.88 -38.68 4.15
C GLU A 205 4.11 -38.37 5.43
N LEU A 206 3.25 -37.35 5.40
CA LEU A 206 2.29 -37.04 6.47
C LEU A 206 0.91 -37.63 6.12
N GLU A 207 0.36 -38.45 7.01
CA GLU A 207 -0.98 -39.03 6.88
C GLU A 207 -2.00 -38.28 7.75
N VAL A 208 -3.06 -37.78 7.11
CA VAL A 208 -4.14 -37.01 7.76
C VAL A 208 -5.50 -37.52 7.31
N GLU A 209 -6.44 -37.64 8.24
CA GLU A 209 -7.84 -37.91 7.93
C GLU A 209 -8.69 -36.68 8.20
N PHE A 210 -9.49 -36.28 7.21
CA PHE A 210 -10.44 -35.19 7.31
C PHE A 210 -11.87 -35.73 7.29
N LEU A 211 -12.75 -35.14 8.09
CA LEU A 211 -14.19 -35.40 8.06
C LEU A 211 -14.94 -34.07 8.18
N LEU A 212 -15.78 -33.77 7.18
CA LEU A 212 -16.62 -32.59 7.16
C LEU A 212 -18.09 -32.98 7.41
N GLU A 213 -18.70 -32.41 8.44
CA GLU A 213 -20.05 -32.76 8.90
C GLU A 213 -20.92 -31.51 9.11
N ASP A 214 -22.22 -31.72 9.32
CA ASP A 214 -23.15 -30.65 9.67
C ASP A 214 -22.74 -30.02 11.01
N SER A 215 -22.70 -28.68 11.05
CA SER A 215 -22.64 -28.00 12.33
C SER A 215 -24.03 -27.99 12.98
N PRO A 216 -24.14 -28.19 14.30
CA PRO A 216 -25.39 -27.99 15.03
C PRO A 216 -25.77 -26.51 15.16
N SER A 217 -24.87 -25.59 14.79
CA SER A 217 -25.12 -24.15 14.82
C SER A 217 -26.14 -23.71 13.77
N PRO A 218 -26.94 -22.65 14.04
CA PRO A 218 -27.80 -22.07 13.02
C PRO A 218 -26.98 -21.51 11.84
N PRO A 219 -27.59 -21.35 10.66
CA PRO A 219 -26.94 -20.66 9.55
C PRO A 219 -26.50 -19.24 9.94
N GLU A 220 -25.32 -18.87 9.47
CA GLU A 220 -24.71 -17.57 9.70
C GLU A 220 -25.15 -16.59 8.61
N THR A 221 -25.43 -15.35 8.99
CA THR A 221 -25.67 -14.27 8.04
C THR A 221 -24.33 -13.66 7.61
N LEU A 222 -24.06 -13.69 6.31
CA LEU A 222 -22.84 -13.16 5.69
C LEU A 222 -23.14 -11.96 4.82
N ILE A 223 -22.19 -11.02 4.73
CA ILE A 223 -22.23 -9.91 3.77
C ILE A 223 -21.04 -10.06 2.82
N THR A 224 -21.26 -10.09 1.51
CA THR A 224 -20.19 -10.31 0.52
C THR A 224 -20.39 -9.55 -0.79
N ASN A 225 -19.28 -9.22 -1.46
CA ASN A 225 -19.25 -8.76 -2.85
C ASN A 225 -18.80 -9.87 -3.84
N GLY A 226 -18.76 -11.12 -3.40
CA GLY A 226 -18.25 -12.27 -4.17
C GLY A 226 -16.73 -12.46 -4.11
N VAL A 227 -15.99 -11.57 -3.44
CA VAL A 227 -14.53 -11.67 -3.23
C VAL A 227 -14.19 -11.62 -1.75
N LEU A 228 -14.72 -10.64 -1.02
CA LEU A 228 -14.59 -10.53 0.43
C LEU A 228 -15.90 -10.90 1.12
N VAL A 229 -15.79 -11.44 2.33
CA VAL A 229 -16.87 -11.89 3.19
C VAL A 229 -16.67 -11.26 4.57
N SER A 230 -17.67 -10.50 5.02
CA SER A 230 -17.80 -10.08 6.42
C SER A 230 -18.64 -11.12 7.17
N ARG A 231 -18.04 -11.69 8.22
CA ARG A 231 -18.68 -12.67 9.11
C ARG A 231 -19.65 -11.99 10.07
N GLN A 232 -20.53 -12.77 10.69
CA GLN A 232 -21.44 -12.24 11.70
C GLN A 232 -20.66 -11.91 12.98
N VAL A 233 -20.67 -10.64 13.37
CA VAL A 233 -20.02 -10.14 14.59
C VAL A 233 -21.05 -9.92 15.70
N SER A 234 -20.65 -10.25 16.93
CA SER A 234 -21.38 -9.92 18.15
C SER A 234 -20.54 -9.01 19.05
N CYS A 235 -21.21 -8.11 19.76
CA CYS A 235 -20.64 -7.27 20.80
C CYS A 235 -21.01 -7.85 22.18
N LEU A 236 -19.99 -8.25 22.95
CA LEU A 236 -20.11 -8.65 24.35
C LEU A 236 -19.89 -7.44 25.26
N GLU A 237 -20.96 -6.95 25.87
CA GLU A 237 -20.86 -5.99 26.96
C GLU A 237 -20.56 -6.74 28.26
N VAL A 238 -19.44 -6.41 28.92
CA VAL A 238 -19.04 -7.00 30.21
C VAL A 238 -18.98 -5.90 31.27
N HIS A 239 -19.69 -6.11 32.38
CA HIS A 239 -19.63 -5.24 33.53
C HIS A 239 -19.45 -6.02 34.84
N ALA A 240 -18.56 -5.54 35.70
CA ALA A 240 -18.33 -6.14 37.01
C ALA A 240 -19.28 -5.55 38.06
N LYS A 241 -20.00 -6.40 38.80
CA LYS A 241 -20.69 -6.02 40.03
C LYS A 241 -19.96 -6.60 41.26
N SER A 242 -19.79 -5.77 42.28
CA SER A 242 -19.33 -6.22 43.60
C SER A 242 -19.98 -5.42 44.72
N GLU A 243 -20.57 -6.11 45.69
CA GLU A 243 -21.23 -5.51 46.85
C GLU A 243 -20.23 -4.99 47.92
N ARG A 244 -18.93 -5.31 47.85
CA ARG A 244 -17.97 -5.05 48.96
C ARG A 244 -16.66 -4.31 48.62
N TRP A 245 -16.42 -3.90 47.37
CA TRP A 245 -15.17 -3.19 47.00
C TRP A 245 -14.96 -1.81 47.66
N LYS A 246 -15.99 -1.26 48.35
CA LYS A 246 -15.86 -0.04 49.15
C LYS A 246 -15.05 -0.21 50.45
N LYS A 247 -14.80 -1.43 50.94
CA LYS A 247 -14.14 -1.68 52.24
C LYS A 247 -12.68 -2.11 52.19
N LEU A 248 -12.11 -2.39 51.00
CA LEU A 248 -10.72 -2.78 50.86
C LEU A 248 -10.03 -1.73 49.98
N GLY A 249 -9.20 -0.88 50.58
CA GLY A 249 -8.53 0.26 49.91
C GLY A 249 -7.53 -0.08 48.79
N LYS A 250 -7.64 -1.25 48.14
CA LYS A 250 -6.88 -1.66 46.97
C LYS A 250 -7.85 -2.04 45.86
N LYS A 251 -8.07 -1.15 44.88
CA LYS A 251 -8.70 -1.49 43.60
C LYS A 251 -7.90 -2.63 42.97
N LYS A 252 -8.53 -3.79 42.76
CA LYS A 252 -7.95 -4.88 41.97
C LYS A 252 -8.69 -4.91 40.64
N ASP A 253 -8.00 -4.58 39.58
CA ASP A 253 -8.55 -4.67 38.23
C ASP A 253 -8.60 -6.14 37.81
N LEU A 254 -9.70 -6.57 37.18
CA LEU A 254 -9.82 -7.91 36.60
C LEU A 254 -9.27 -7.85 35.18
N LEU A 255 -8.47 -8.84 34.79
CA LEU A 255 -8.07 -8.99 33.39
C LEU A 255 -9.07 -9.94 32.72
N VAL A 256 -9.77 -9.44 31.71
CA VAL A 256 -10.76 -10.22 30.95
C VAL A 256 -10.27 -10.33 29.52
N THR A 257 -10.14 -11.57 29.05
CA THR A 257 -9.70 -11.91 27.70
C THR A 257 -10.84 -12.60 26.97
N VAL A 258 -11.24 -12.09 25.81
CA VAL A 258 -12.18 -12.76 24.91
C VAL A 258 -11.40 -13.19 23.68
N LYS A 259 -11.22 -14.51 23.52
CA LYS A 259 -10.55 -15.08 22.34
C LYS A 259 -11.30 -14.69 21.06
N GLU A 260 -10.56 -14.52 19.98
CA GLU A 260 -11.08 -14.12 18.65
C GLU A 260 -11.71 -12.71 18.59
N SER A 261 -11.73 -11.96 19.70
CA SER A 261 -12.21 -10.58 19.69
C SER A 261 -11.15 -9.60 19.22
N PHE A 262 -11.60 -8.49 18.63
CA PHE A 262 -10.75 -7.37 18.22
C PHE A 262 -9.92 -6.82 19.38
N GLU A 263 -10.55 -6.58 20.53
CA GLU A 263 -9.89 -6.00 21.70
C GLU A 263 -8.99 -7.00 22.42
N HIS A 264 -9.21 -8.30 22.20
CA HIS A 264 -8.56 -9.45 22.82
C HIS A 264 -8.60 -9.47 24.35
N THR A 265 -7.91 -8.54 25.02
CA THR A 265 -7.81 -8.44 26.48
C THR A 265 -8.06 -7.02 26.98
N GLN A 266 -8.96 -6.86 27.94
CA GLN A 266 -9.25 -5.58 28.59
C GLN A 266 -9.23 -5.68 30.11
N ARG A 267 -8.92 -4.55 30.77
CA ARG A 267 -8.97 -4.43 32.22
C ARG A 267 -10.33 -3.88 32.67
N ILE A 268 -10.98 -4.57 33.61
CA ILE A 268 -12.26 -4.17 34.18
C ILE A 268 -12.08 -3.77 35.65
N SER A 269 -12.55 -2.58 36.01
CA SER A 269 -12.61 -2.11 37.41
C SER A 269 -14.07 -1.86 37.82
N SER A 270 -14.42 -1.98 39.11
CA SER A 270 -15.81 -1.94 39.59
C SER A 270 -16.51 -0.56 39.50
N CYS A 271 -15.89 0.42 38.87
CA CYS A 271 -16.39 1.81 38.86
C CYS A 271 -16.47 2.43 37.46
N LEU A 272 -16.23 1.65 36.40
CA LEU A 272 -16.21 2.15 35.02
C LEU A 272 -17.41 1.63 34.22
N ASN A 273 -17.69 2.36 33.13
CA ASN A 273 -18.62 1.97 32.07
C ASN A 273 -18.37 0.52 31.60
N PRO A 274 -19.38 -0.18 31.08
CA PRO A 274 -19.20 -1.52 30.52
C PRO A 274 -18.09 -1.51 29.47
N VAL A 275 -17.26 -2.56 29.46
CA VAL A 275 -16.30 -2.78 28.38
C VAL A 275 -16.97 -3.64 27.31
N CYS A 276 -16.60 -3.42 26.05
CA CYS A 276 -17.18 -4.10 24.90
C CYS A 276 -16.12 -4.95 24.21
N PHE A 277 -16.45 -6.18 23.85
CA PHE A 277 -15.62 -7.04 23.00
C PHE A 277 -16.36 -7.40 21.72
N HIS A 278 -15.73 -7.21 20.57
CA HIS A 278 -16.31 -7.53 19.27
C HIS A 278 -15.67 -8.78 18.72
N TYR A 279 -16.48 -9.82 18.50
CA TYR A 279 -15.96 -11.14 18.13
C TYR A 279 -16.86 -11.80 17.06
N PRO A 280 -16.29 -12.62 16.16
CA PRO A 280 -17.08 -13.41 15.22
C PRO A 280 -17.86 -14.49 15.96
N LYS A 281 -19.18 -14.52 15.79
CA LYS A 281 -20.09 -15.37 16.56
C LYS A 281 -19.81 -16.88 16.39
N TYR A 282 -19.30 -17.28 15.22
CA TYR A 282 -19.14 -18.69 14.85
C TYR A 282 -17.67 -19.18 14.88
N PHE A 283 -16.80 -18.47 15.61
CA PHE A 283 -15.38 -18.83 15.80
C PHE A 283 -15.10 -19.56 17.12
N GLN A 284 -16.16 -20.07 17.77
CA GLN A 284 -16.07 -20.68 19.10
C GLN A 284 -15.37 -19.79 20.16
N PRO A 285 -15.67 -18.48 20.21
CA PRO A 285 -15.09 -17.52 21.16
C PRO A 285 -15.28 -17.93 22.62
N GLN A 286 -14.25 -17.67 23.43
CA GLN A 286 -14.23 -18.00 24.85
C GLN A 286 -13.77 -16.81 25.67
N ILE A 287 -14.50 -16.52 26.77
CA ILE A 287 -14.08 -15.54 27.76
C ILE A 287 -13.23 -16.22 28.85
N HIS A 288 -12.10 -15.61 29.17
CA HIS A 288 -11.17 -16.01 30.22
C HIS A 288 -11.02 -14.85 31.20
N VAL A 289 -11.12 -15.15 32.50
CA VAL A 289 -11.01 -14.13 33.54
C VAL A 289 -9.88 -14.49 34.51
N GLU A 290 -8.91 -13.59 34.62
CA GLU A 290 -7.76 -13.72 35.51
C GLU A 290 -7.80 -12.68 36.64
N MET A 291 -7.51 -13.17 37.86
CA MET A 291 -7.33 -12.31 39.04
C MET A 291 -5.86 -11.92 39.21
N PRO A 292 -5.53 -10.64 39.48
CA PRO A 292 -4.16 -10.25 39.76
C PRO A 292 -3.61 -11.00 40.97
N LYS A 293 -2.45 -11.65 40.79
CA LYS A 293 -1.71 -12.30 41.88
C LYS A 293 -1.31 -11.24 42.92
N SER A 294 -1.65 -11.45 44.19
CA SER A 294 -1.16 -10.57 45.26
C SER A 294 0.31 -10.85 45.54
N HIS A 295 1.19 -9.85 45.36
CA HIS A 295 2.56 -9.86 45.87
C HIS A 295 2.55 -9.74 47.41
N TRP A 296 2.14 -10.79 48.10
CA TRP A 296 2.56 -11.12 49.46
C TRP A 296 2.07 -12.53 49.79
N SER A 297 2.92 -13.51 49.51
CA SER A 297 2.88 -14.79 50.21
C SER A 297 4.26 -14.96 50.86
N CYS A 298 4.29 -14.79 52.18
CA CYS A 298 5.40 -15.17 53.03
C CYS A 298 5.72 -16.66 52.78
N GLY A 299 7.01 -16.99 52.69
CA GLY A 299 7.47 -18.37 52.57
C GLY A 299 7.01 -19.22 53.75
N PHE A 300 6.81 -20.51 53.47
CA PHE A 300 6.33 -21.58 54.37
C PHE A 300 4.81 -21.81 54.47
N CYS A 301 4.22 -22.28 53.36
CA CYS A 301 3.22 -23.37 53.39
C CYS A 301 2.97 -23.92 51.96
N CYS A 302 3.27 -25.20 51.73
CA CYS A 302 3.22 -25.86 50.41
C CYS A 302 1.81 -26.30 49.99
N CYS A 303 0.78 -25.45 50.16
CA CYS A 303 -0.59 -25.75 49.76
C CYS A 303 -1.34 -24.45 49.36
N VAL A 304 -0.92 -23.77 48.29
CA VAL A 304 -1.74 -22.69 47.71
C VAL A 304 -2.42 -23.24 46.46
N HIS A 305 -3.70 -23.57 46.59
CA HIS A 305 -4.57 -23.82 45.44
C HIS A 305 -4.52 -22.59 44.51
N LYS A 306 -3.86 -22.71 43.35
CA LYS A 306 -4.07 -21.79 42.25
C LYS A 306 -5.55 -21.93 41.87
N LYS A 307 -6.39 -20.94 42.16
CA LYS A 307 -7.75 -20.90 41.59
C LYS A 307 -7.56 -20.80 40.07
N GLU A 308 -8.03 -21.82 39.35
CA GLU A 308 -7.98 -21.85 37.90
C GLU A 308 -8.77 -20.66 37.33
N PRO A 309 -8.29 -20.03 36.24
CA PRO A 309 -9.02 -18.98 35.57
C PRO A 309 -10.40 -19.49 35.12
N THR A 310 -11.41 -18.64 35.26
CA THR A 310 -12.78 -19.00 34.85
C THR A 310 -12.86 -18.86 33.32
N CYS A 311 -13.21 -19.95 32.64
CA CYS A 311 -13.40 -20.00 31.18
C CYS A 311 -14.86 -20.33 30.85
N GLN A 312 -15.48 -19.57 29.94
CA GLN A 312 -16.84 -19.82 29.46
C GLN A 312 -16.94 -19.63 27.94
N PRO A 313 -17.52 -20.59 27.19
CA PRO A 313 -17.84 -20.41 25.77
C PRO A 313 -18.96 -19.38 25.55
N LEU A 314 -18.79 -18.47 24.59
CA LEU A 314 -19.80 -17.45 24.28
C LEU A 314 -20.88 -17.93 23.31
N ASP A 315 -20.66 -19.02 22.57
CA ASP A 315 -21.63 -19.62 21.61
C ASP A 315 -22.97 -19.98 22.27
N SER A 316 -22.93 -20.22 23.58
CA SER A 316 -24.08 -20.62 24.39
C SER A 316 -24.89 -19.44 24.95
N LEU A 317 -24.41 -18.20 24.79
CA LEU A 317 -25.08 -17.03 25.34
C LEU A 317 -26.30 -16.64 24.48
N PRO A 318 -27.50 -16.56 25.08
CA PRO A 318 -28.67 -16.05 24.38
C PRO A 318 -28.50 -14.58 24.03
N ASP A 319 -28.77 -14.23 22.77
CA ASP A 319 -28.67 -12.86 22.27
C ASP A 319 -29.57 -11.92 23.11
N GLY A 320 -29.00 -10.82 23.59
CA GLY A 320 -29.68 -9.75 24.32
C GLY A 320 -29.93 -10.01 25.81
N GLN A 321 -29.70 -11.23 26.32
CA GLN A 321 -29.92 -11.56 27.72
C GLN A 321 -28.64 -11.38 28.54
N SER A 322 -28.76 -10.79 29.74
CA SER A 322 -27.64 -10.67 30.67
C SER A 322 -27.43 -11.99 31.43
N VAL A 323 -26.23 -12.55 31.33
CA VAL A 323 -25.82 -13.78 32.00
C VAL A 323 -24.75 -13.45 33.05
N PRO A 324 -24.95 -13.83 34.32
CA PRO A 324 -23.93 -13.69 35.35
C PRO A 324 -22.87 -14.79 35.24
N LEU A 325 -21.61 -14.39 35.44
CA LEU A 325 -20.43 -15.26 35.56
C LEU A 325 -19.76 -14.99 36.91
N PRO A 326 -19.82 -15.92 37.87
CA PRO A 326 -19.18 -15.75 39.17
C PRO A 326 -17.65 -15.81 39.02
N VAL A 327 -16.95 -14.79 39.51
CA VAL A 327 -15.48 -14.69 39.46
C VAL A 327 -14.94 -14.59 40.89
N GLY A 328 -14.59 -15.74 41.46
CA GLY A 328 -14.13 -15.83 42.84
C GLY A 328 -15.25 -15.63 43.88
N GLU A 329 -14.88 -15.30 45.12
CA GLU A 329 -15.83 -15.33 46.26
C GLU A 329 -16.68 -14.06 46.44
N ASN A 330 -16.39 -12.96 45.73
CA ASN A 330 -17.06 -11.66 45.97
C ASN A 330 -17.17 -10.76 44.71
N CYS A 331 -17.09 -11.33 43.51
CA CYS A 331 -17.23 -10.59 42.26
C CYS A 331 -18.04 -11.40 41.25
N GLU A 332 -18.96 -10.73 40.56
CA GLU A 332 -19.77 -11.31 39.51
C GLU A 332 -19.64 -10.42 38.26
N LEU A 333 -19.31 -11.03 37.13
CA LEU A 333 -19.36 -10.37 35.84
C LEU A 333 -20.74 -10.59 35.25
N HIS A 334 -21.38 -9.53 34.78
CA HIS A 334 -22.56 -9.65 33.94
C HIS A 334 -22.15 -9.43 32.50
N MET A 335 -22.55 -10.36 31.67
CA MET A 335 -22.22 -10.38 30.26
C MET A 335 -23.50 -10.30 29.46
N LYS A 336 -23.52 -9.48 28.42
CA LYS A 336 -24.64 -9.38 27.49
C LYS A 336 -24.09 -9.38 26.08
N SER A 337 -24.41 -10.42 25.31
CA SER A 337 -24.03 -10.50 23.90
C SER A 337 -25.13 -9.91 23.03
N THR A 338 -24.78 -9.07 22.06
CA THR A 338 -25.73 -8.53 21.07
C THR A 338 -25.16 -8.62 19.67
N PRO A 339 -25.93 -9.05 18.65
CA PRO A 339 -25.48 -9.01 17.26
C PRO A 339 -25.21 -7.58 16.79
N CYS A 340 -24.10 -7.36 16.08
CA CYS A 340 -23.79 -6.08 15.46
C CYS A 340 -24.60 -5.91 14.17
N SER A 341 -25.83 -5.40 14.30
CA SER A 341 -26.77 -5.21 13.18
C SER A 341 -26.54 -3.93 12.36
N GLN A 342 -25.50 -3.17 12.67
CA GLN A 342 -25.15 -1.98 11.89
C GLN A 342 -24.62 -2.39 10.51
N PRO A 343 -24.91 -1.59 9.45
CA PRO A 343 -24.31 -1.80 8.14
C PRO A 343 -22.78 -1.68 8.25
N LEU A 344 -22.08 -2.25 7.27
CA LEU A 344 -20.63 -2.12 7.20
C LEU A 344 -20.23 -0.67 6.93
N ASP A 345 -19.17 -0.21 7.59
CA ASP A 345 -18.50 1.06 7.30
C ASP A 345 -17.56 0.92 6.10
N VAL A 346 -17.11 -0.31 5.80
CA VAL A 346 -16.39 -0.65 4.57
C VAL A 346 -17.41 -1.01 3.48
N ARG A 347 -17.38 -0.24 2.39
CA ARG A 347 -18.18 -0.50 1.19
C ARG A 347 -17.59 -1.67 0.42
N LEU A 348 -18.32 -2.78 0.36
CA LEU A 348 -17.98 -3.95 -0.45
C LEU A 348 -18.74 -3.89 -1.79
N GLY A 349 -18.02 -3.59 -2.87
CA GLY A 349 -18.54 -3.62 -4.24
C GLY A 349 -17.58 -2.96 -5.25
N PHE A 350 -17.60 -3.45 -6.49
CA PHE A 350 -16.71 -2.98 -7.55
C PHE A 350 -17.25 -1.77 -8.34
N THR A 351 -18.55 -1.49 -8.22
CA THR A 351 -19.18 -0.31 -8.82
C THR A 351 -18.60 0.99 -8.23
N LEU A 352 -18.69 2.07 -8.99
CA LEU A 352 -18.39 3.42 -8.49
C LEU A 352 -19.31 3.76 -7.31
N CYS A 353 -18.80 4.49 -6.31
CA CYS A 353 -19.64 4.99 -5.23
C CYS A 353 -20.68 5.99 -5.75
N GLU A 354 -21.75 6.16 -4.99
CA GLU A 354 -22.86 7.06 -5.34
C GLU A 354 -22.38 8.50 -5.55
N ALA A 355 -21.44 8.97 -4.73
CA ALA A 355 -20.87 10.31 -4.84
C ALA A 355 -20.07 10.52 -6.15
N GLU A 356 -19.32 9.50 -6.60
CA GLU A 356 -18.64 9.57 -7.90
C GLU A 356 -19.64 9.54 -9.07
N GLN A 357 -20.71 8.75 -8.97
CA GLN A 357 -21.77 8.73 -9.99
C GLN A 357 -22.50 10.08 -10.08
N GLU A 358 -22.85 10.68 -8.94
CA GLU A 358 -23.46 12.01 -8.89
C GLU A 358 -22.52 13.08 -9.45
N PHE A 359 -21.22 13.00 -9.11
CA PHE A 359 -20.20 13.86 -9.70
C PHE A 359 -20.16 13.73 -11.22
N LEU A 360 -20.15 12.50 -11.76
CA LEU A 360 -20.10 12.27 -13.20
C LEU A 360 -21.31 12.86 -13.90
N TRP A 361 -22.51 12.73 -13.33
CA TRP A 361 -23.72 13.34 -13.89
C TRP A 361 -23.58 14.86 -14.02
N LYS A 362 -23.09 15.53 -12.96
CA LYS A 362 -22.83 16.97 -12.99
C LYS A 362 -21.70 17.34 -13.97
N ARG A 363 -20.60 16.59 -13.95
CA ARG A 363 -19.40 16.86 -14.76
C ARG A 363 -19.68 16.69 -16.25
N LYS A 364 -20.49 15.71 -16.65
CA LYS A 364 -20.87 15.52 -18.05
C LYS A 364 -21.52 16.75 -18.67
N VAL A 365 -22.29 17.52 -17.90
CA VAL A 365 -22.88 18.78 -18.39
C VAL A 365 -21.79 19.80 -18.73
N VAL A 366 -20.79 19.95 -17.85
CA VAL A 366 -19.65 20.84 -18.08
C VAL A 366 -18.82 20.39 -19.27
N VAL A 367 -18.56 19.08 -19.38
CA VAL A 367 -17.79 18.48 -20.48
C VAL A 367 -18.53 18.63 -21.81
N ALA A 368 -19.85 18.45 -21.85
CA ALA A 368 -20.65 18.60 -23.07
C ALA A 368 -20.57 20.02 -23.63
N GLU A 369 -20.69 21.04 -22.77
CA GLU A 369 -20.56 22.44 -23.18
C GLU A 369 -19.13 22.76 -23.62
N ALA A 370 -18.11 22.30 -22.88
CA ALA A 370 -16.71 22.51 -23.26
C ALA A 370 -16.37 21.86 -24.61
N LEU A 371 -16.85 20.63 -24.86
CA LEU A 371 -16.64 19.95 -26.15
C LEU A 371 -17.35 20.63 -27.30
N LYS A 372 -18.55 21.19 -27.07
CA LYS A 372 -19.25 21.98 -28.09
C LYS A 372 -18.43 23.19 -28.51
N GLU A 373 -17.88 23.93 -27.55
CA GLU A 373 -17.04 25.11 -27.83
C GLU A 373 -15.73 24.72 -28.52
N VAL A 374 -15.01 23.73 -27.99
CA VAL A 374 -13.69 23.30 -28.48
C VAL A 374 -13.77 22.70 -29.89
N LEU A 375 -14.79 21.88 -30.15
CA LEU A 375 -14.96 21.19 -31.43
C LEU A 375 -15.84 21.95 -32.43
N GLN A 376 -16.45 23.07 -32.00
CA GLN A 376 -17.39 23.87 -32.78
C GLN A 376 -18.59 23.04 -33.28
N LEU A 377 -19.19 22.25 -32.38
CA LEU A 377 -20.36 21.43 -32.70
C LEU A 377 -21.61 22.30 -32.84
N GLU A 378 -22.48 21.94 -33.78
CA GLU A 378 -23.77 22.63 -33.99
C GLU A 378 -24.71 22.49 -32.78
N GLU A 379 -24.75 21.29 -32.20
CA GLU A 379 -25.58 20.93 -31.06
C GLU A 379 -24.73 20.44 -29.88
N VAL A 380 -25.26 20.59 -28.67
CA VAL A 380 -24.66 20.03 -27.45
C VAL A 380 -24.80 18.50 -27.50
N LEU A 381 -23.75 17.79 -27.09
CA LEU A 381 -23.78 16.33 -27.02
C LEU A 381 -24.82 15.83 -26.01
N GLN A 382 -25.54 14.76 -26.36
CA GLN A 382 -26.41 14.07 -25.42
C GLN A 382 -25.58 13.30 -24.37
N GLU A 383 -26.16 12.98 -23.22
CA GLU A 383 -25.42 12.42 -22.07
C GLU A 383 -24.63 11.13 -22.41
N ASP A 384 -25.17 10.29 -23.29
CA ASP A 384 -24.55 9.05 -23.77
C ASP A 384 -23.48 9.28 -24.84
N GLU A 385 -23.46 10.46 -25.47
CA GLU A 385 -22.50 10.90 -26.47
C GLU A 385 -21.28 11.62 -25.86
N VAL A 386 -21.37 12.05 -24.59
CA VAL A 386 -20.27 12.72 -23.89
C VAL A 386 -19.17 11.71 -23.54
N PRO A 387 -17.95 11.82 -24.13
CA PRO A 387 -16.84 10.95 -23.78
C PRO A 387 -16.27 11.28 -22.40
N LEU A 388 -15.82 10.25 -21.69
CA LEU A 388 -15.07 10.39 -20.44
C LEU A 388 -13.59 10.57 -20.78
N ILE A 389 -13.08 11.77 -20.53
CA ILE A 389 -11.70 12.16 -20.83
C ILE A 389 -10.93 12.25 -19.52
N ALA A 390 -9.72 11.69 -19.46
CA ALA A 390 -8.85 11.76 -18.30
C ALA A 390 -7.52 12.45 -18.63
N ILE A 391 -7.00 13.20 -17.66
CA ILE A 391 -5.61 13.67 -17.66
C ILE A 391 -4.83 12.77 -16.70
N MET A 392 -3.74 12.18 -17.17
CA MET A 392 -2.89 11.30 -16.37
C MET A 392 -1.47 11.89 -16.32
N ALA A 393 -0.92 12.01 -15.12
CA ALA A 393 0.40 12.62 -14.88
C ALA A 393 1.33 11.68 -14.11
N THR A 394 2.57 11.51 -14.58
CA THR A 394 3.56 10.64 -13.92
C THR A 394 4.26 11.35 -12.77
N GLY A 395 5.02 10.58 -11.98
CA GLY A 395 5.94 11.10 -10.98
C GLY A 395 7.16 11.81 -11.57
N GLY A 396 7.97 12.39 -10.69
CA GLY A 396 9.18 13.13 -11.05
C GLY A 396 9.47 14.35 -10.15
N GLY A 397 9.06 14.31 -8.87
CA GLY A 397 9.30 15.40 -7.91
C GLY A 397 8.90 16.79 -8.41
N THR A 398 9.77 17.78 -8.18
CA THR A 398 9.54 19.18 -8.58
C THR A 398 9.44 19.36 -10.10
N ARG A 399 10.08 18.48 -10.88
CA ARG A 399 10.03 18.50 -12.35
C ARG A 399 8.61 18.19 -12.81
N SER A 400 8.05 17.09 -12.29
CA SER A 400 6.65 16.71 -12.53
C SER A 400 5.69 17.81 -12.10
N MET A 401 5.85 18.35 -10.89
CA MET A 401 5.04 19.45 -10.39
C MET A 401 5.05 20.66 -11.35
N THR A 402 6.24 21.13 -11.73
CA THR A 402 6.44 22.32 -12.56
C THR A 402 5.93 22.10 -13.99
N ALA A 403 6.25 20.95 -14.60
CA ALA A 403 5.80 20.64 -15.95
C ALA A 403 4.27 20.52 -16.01
N MET A 404 3.65 19.89 -15.00
CA MET A 404 2.20 19.75 -14.92
C MET A 404 1.48 21.10 -14.90
N TYR A 405 2.00 22.10 -14.17
CA TYR A 405 1.46 23.46 -14.23
C TYR A 405 1.46 24.03 -15.66
N GLY A 406 2.57 23.85 -16.40
CA GLY A 406 2.66 24.31 -17.79
C GLY A 406 1.71 23.56 -18.73
N HIS A 407 1.60 22.24 -18.60
CA HIS A 407 0.65 21.44 -19.40
C HIS A 407 -0.81 21.82 -19.12
N LEU A 408 -1.20 21.97 -17.85
CA LEU A 408 -2.55 22.40 -17.47
C LEU A 408 -2.86 23.82 -17.97
N LEU A 409 -1.89 24.74 -17.91
CA LEU A 409 -2.01 26.07 -18.49
C LEU A 409 -2.22 26.02 -20.01
N GLY A 410 -1.47 25.16 -20.71
CA GLY A 410 -1.65 24.92 -22.15
C GLY A 410 -3.06 24.40 -22.47
N LEU A 411 -3.54 23.42 -21.71
CA LEU A 411 -4.90 22.88 -21.86
C LEU A 411 -5.98 23.93 -21.56
N GLN A 412 -5.77 24.78 -20.56
CA GLN A 412 -6.67 25.90 -20.26
C GLN A 412 -6.71 26.91 -21.41
N LYS A 413 -5.56 27.28 -21.99
CA LYS A 413 -5.49 28.19 -23.15
C LYS A 413 -6.13 27.63 -24.43
N LEU A 414 -6.24 26.30 -24.53
CA LEU A 414 -6.99 25.62 -25.59
C LEU A 414 -8.47 25.41 -25.25
N ASN A 415 -8.96 25.87 -24.09
CA ASN A 415 -10.28 25.59 -23.53
C ASN A 415 -10.57 24.08 -23.35
N MET A 416 -9.53 23.24 -23.28
CA MET A 416 -9.65 21.78 -23.21
C MET A 416 -9.64 21.24 -21.77
N LEU A 417 -9.25 22.05 -20.78
CA LEU A 417 -9.20 21.61 -19.39
C LEU A 417 -10.58 21.18 -18.85
N ASN A 418 -11.63 21.89 -19.25
CA ASN A 418 -13.01 21.56 -18.87
C ASN A 418 -13.59 20.33 -19.60
N CYS A 419 -12.91 19.83 -20.63
CA CYS A 419 -13.29 18.56 -21.26
C CYS A 419 -12.93 17.34 -20.39
N ALA A 420 -11.99 17.47 -19.46
CA ALA A 420 -11.56 16.34 -18.62
C ALA A 420 -12.57 16.03 -17.51
N SER A 421 -12.93 14.76 -17.35
CA SER A 421 -13.74 14.24 -16.24
C SER A 421 -12.89 13.80 -15.06
N TYR A 422 -11.70 13.26 -15.32
CA TYR A 422 -10.76 12.78 -14.32
C TYR A 422 -9.38 13.43 -14.46
N ILE A 423 -8.70 13.60 -13.34
CA ILE A 423 -7.26 13.87 -13.32
C ILE A 423 -6.59 12.93 -12.31
N THR A 424 -5.57 12.20 -12.76
CA THR A 424 -4.86 11.23 -11.93
C THR A 424 -3.38 11.58 -11.88
N GLY A 425 -2.76 11.38 -10.71
CA GLY A 425 -1.37 11.71 -10.49
C GLY A 425 -0.74 10.87 -9.39
N LEU A 426 0.58 10.78 -9.46
CA LEU A 426 1.41 10.06 -8.49
C LEU A 426 2.67 10.88 -8.18
N SER A 427 3.30 10.63 -7.02
CA SER A 427 4.53 11.32 -6.61
C SER A 427 4.44 12.85 -6.78
N GLY A 428 5.43 13.48 -7.41
CA GLY A 428 5.47 14.94 -7.64
C GLY A 428 4.23 15.55 -8.32
N ALA A 429 3.48 14.81 -9.13
CA ALA A 429 2.25 15.32 -9.75
C ALA A 429 1.16 15.62 -8.69
N THR A 430 1.15 14.84 -7.60
CA THR A 430 0.21 15.02 -6.49
C THR A 430 0.40 16.36 -5.78
N TRP A 431 1.60 16.95 -5.84
CA TRP A 431 1.89 18.26 -5.25
C TRP A 431 1.15 19.37 -5.98
N THR A 432 1.14 19.34 -7.32
CA THR A 432 0.36 20.26 -8.16
C THR A 432 -1.13 20.06 -7.91
N MET A 433 -1.60 18.82 -7.90
CA MET A 433 -3.02 18.51 -7.64
C MET A 433 -3.44 19.01 -6.26
N ALA A 434 -2.79 18.61 -5.17
CA ALA A 434 -3.17 19.03 -3.83
C ALA A 434 -3.16 20.56 -3.65
N THR A 435 -2.24 21.26 -4.32
CA THR A 435 -2.20 22.73 -4.31
C THR A 435 -3.41 23.32 -5.06
N LEU A 436 -3.69 22.86 -6.28
CA LEU A 436 -4.81 23.37 -7.08
C LEU A 436 -6.17 23.08 -6.44
N TYR A 437 -6.37 21.88 -5.91
CA TYR A 437 -7.63 21.46 -5.28
C TYR A 437 -7.90 22.11 -3.92
N SER A 438 -6.99 22.93 -3.40
CA SER A 438 -7.28 23.83 -2.28
C SER A 438 -8.19 25.01 -2.67
N ASP A 439 -8.31 25.29 -3.97
CA ASP A 439 -9.24 26.27 -4.52
C ASP A 439 -10.40 25.53 -5.22
N PRO A 440 -11.64 25.62 -4.72
CA PRO A 440 -12.79 24.96 -5.32
C PRO A 440 -13.07 25.33 -6.79
N GLU A 441 -12.53 26.43 -7.30
CA GLU A 441 -12.79 26.95 -8.65
C GLU A 441 -11.53 26.96 -9.54
N TRP A 442 -10.49 26.23 -9.17
CA TRP A 442 -9.17 26.37 -9.78
C TRP A 442 -9.15 26.22 -11.31
N SER A 443 -9.91 25.29 -11.89
CA SER A 443 -9.86 25.03 -13.35
C SER A 443 -10.54 26.11 -14.19
N CYS A 444 -11.49 26.85 -13.59
CA CYS A 444 -12.21 27.95 -14.22
C CYS A 444 -11.49 29.31 -14.03
N LYS A 445 -10.55 29.41 -13.09
CA LYS A 445 -9.74 30.61 -12.84
C LYS A 445 -8.50 30.60 -13.72
N ASN A 446 -7.97 31.78 -14.06
CA ASN A 446 -6.64 31.86 -14.70
C ASN A 446 -5.61 31.12 -13.82
N LEU A 447 -4.88 30.16 -14.41
CA LEU A 447 -3.85 29.39 -13.71
C LEU A 447 -2.55 30.16 -13.50
N GLU A 448 -2.30 31.26 -14.21
CA GLU A 448 -1.05 32.04 -14.09
C GLU A 448 -0.71 32.49 -12.65
N PRO A 449 -1.65 32.98 -11.82
CA PRO A 449 -1.38 33.28 -10.42
C PRO A 449 -0.93 32.04 -9.61
N ALA A 450 -1.53 30.87 -9.86
CA ALA A 450 -1.13 29.63 -9.20
C ALA A 450 0.27 29.19 -9.65
N VAL A 451 0.60 29.36 -10.93
CA VAL A 451 1.93 29.12 -11.49
C VAL A 451 2.97 30.03 -10.85
N LEU A 452 2.66 31.33 -10.68
CA LEU A 452 3.54 32.30 -10.04
C LEU A 452 3.75 31.99 -8.55
N GLU A 453 2.72 31.51 -7.87
CA GLU A 453 2.83 31.10 -6.48
C GLU A 453 3.66 29.81 -6.33
N ALA A 454 3.48 28.84 -7.24
CA ALA A 454 4.34 27.66 -7.31
C ALA A 454 5.81 28.06 -7.57
N ARG A 455 6.05 28.98 -8.51
CA ARG A 455 7.39 29.53 -8.79
C ARG A 455 8.04 30.10 -7.54
N ARG A 456 7.30 30.91 -6.77
CA ARG A 456 7.78 31.52 -5.53
C ARG A 456 8.25 30.47 -4.53
N HIS A 457 7.47 29.40 -4.35
CA HIS A 457 7.82 28.31 -3.44
C HIS A 457 8.96 27.44 -3.97
N VAL A 458 9.02 27.14 -5.26
CA VAL A 458 10.10 26.35 -5.86
C VAL A 458 11.44 27.08 -5.76
N VAL A 459 11.47 28.40 -5.93
CA VAL A 459 12.72 29.20 -5.89
C VAL A 459 13.15 29.53 -4.44
N LYS A 460 12.22 29.48 -3.49
CA LYS A 460 12.47 29.75 -2.06
C LYS A 460 13.59 28.86 -1.51
N ASP A 461 14.43 29.44 -0.65
CA ASP A 461 15.42 28.68 0.13
C ASP A 461 14.72 27.70 1.07
N LYS A 462 15.11 26.42 0.99
CA LYS A 462 14.54 25.33 1.79
C LYS A 462 15.30 25.10 3.09
N MET A 463 16.49 25.69 3.27
CA MET A 463 17.28 25.55 4.50
C MET A 463 16.54 25.93 5.79
N PRO A 464 15.71 26.99 5.83
CA PRO A 464 14.97 27.33 7.05
C PRO A 464 14.05 26.21 7.55
N ALA A 465 13.55 25.34 6.67
CA ALA A 465 12.71 24.20 7.07
C ALA A 465 13.48 23.14 7.89
N LEU A 466 14.81 23.15 7.80
CA LEU A 466 15.72 22.23 8.50
C LEU A 466 16.39 22.87 9.71
N PHE A 467 16.02 24.11 10.09
CA PHE A 467 16.56 24.75 11.28
C PHE A 467 16.05 24.09 12.57
N PRO A 468 16.83 24.08 13.67
CA PRO A 468 16.45 23.39 14.90
C PRO A 468 15.07 23.76 15.44
N ASP A 469 14.68 25.03 15.39
CA ASP A 469 13.37 25.50 15.86
C ASP A 469 12.22 24.90 15.05
N GLN A 470 12.39 24.74 13.73
CA GLN A 470 11.38 24.13 12.86
C GLN A 470 11.33 22.62 13.05
N LEU A 471 12.49 21.96 13.18
CA LEU A 471 12.57 20.52 13.48
C LEU A 471 11.93 20.18 14.84
N LEU A 472 12.05 21.06 15.84
CA LEU A 472 11.35 20.92 17.13
C LEU A 472 9.83 20.98 16.96
N LYS A 473 9.30 21.86 16.12
CA LYS A 473 7.87 21.90 15.79
C LYS A 473 7.41 20.63 15.10
N PHE A 474 8.16 20.15 14.10
CA PHE A 474 7.85 18.88 13.44
C PHE A 474 7.84 17.72 14.43
N ARG A 475 8.80 17.65 15.35
CA ARG A 475 8.82 16.64 16.41
C ARG A 475 7.56 16.69 17.28
N GLU A 476 7.11 17.88 17.65
CA GLU A 476 5.91 18.04 18.46
C GLU A 476 4.64 17.63 17.69
N GLU A 477 4.55 17.96 16.40
CA GLU A 477 3.44 17.52 15.55
C GLU A 477 3.43 16.00 15.34
N LEU A 478 4.59 15.38 15.14
CA LEU A 478 4.71 13.92 15.05
C LEU A 478 4.34 13.25 16.39
N ARG A 479 4.72 13.86 17.52
CA ARG A 479 4.32 13.40 18.86
C ARG A 479 2.79 13.47 19.02
N GLN A 480 2.17 14.57 18.61
CA GLN A 480 0.71 14.71 18.63
C GLN A 480 0.05 13.65 17.73
N ARG A 481 0.52 13.46 16.51
CA ARG A 481 0.01 12.45 15.58
C ARG A 481 0.12 11.03 16.14
N SER A 482 1.20 10.73 16.87
CA SER A 482 1.35 9.46 17.59
C SER A 482 0.29 9.30 18.69
N GLN A 483 -0.02 10.37 19.43
CA GLN A 483 -1.07 10.37 20.45
C GLN A 483 -2.48 10.23 19.88
N GLU A 484 -2.71 10.71 18.65
CA GLU A 484 -3.97 10.52 17.92
C GLU A 484 -4.19 9.06 17.50
N GLY A 485 -3.14 8.24 17.50
CA GLY A 485 -3.21 6.79 17.24
C GLY A 485 -2.43 6.33 16.02
N TYR A 486 -1.79 7.23 15.26
CA TYR A 486 -1.00 6.85 14.09
C TYR A 486 0.37 6.30 14.46
N LYS A 487 0.84 5.30 13.70
CA LYS A 487 2.24 4.88 13.73
C LYS A 487 3.08 5.89 12.96
N ILE A 488 4.11 6.44 13.62
CA ILE A 488 4.97 7.47 13.02
C ILE A 488 6.11 6.82 12.24
N THR A 489 6.30 7.31 11.02
CA THR A 489 7.30 6.85 10.06
C THR A 489 8.08 8.05 9.50
N PHE A 490 9.16 7.79 8.76
CA PHE A 490 9.89 8.88 8.09
C PHE A 490 9.03 9.61 7.06
N THR A 491 8.07 8.92 6.45
CA THR A 491 7.14 9.52 5.49
C THR A 491 6.30 10.63 6.14
N ASP A 492 5.96 10.50 7.42
CA ASP A 492 5.24 11.57 8.14
C ASP A 492 6.12 12.83 8.28
N PHE A 493 7.41 12.65 8.61
CA PHE A 493 8.38 13.75 8.63
C PHE A 493 8.57 14.36 7.24
N TRP A 494 8.67 13.52 6.21
CA TRP A 494 8.78 13.95 4.82
C TRP A 494 7.57 14.78 4.38
N GLY A 495 6.35 14.39 4.77
CA GLY A 495 5.14 15.16 4.52
C GLY A 495 5.18 16.57 5.13
N LEU A 496 5.66 16.71 6.37
CA LEU A 496 5.85 18.01 7.02
C LEU A 496 6.94 18.86 6.33
N LEU A 497 8.02 18.21 5.88
CA LEU A 497 9.08 18.90 5.13
C LEU A 497 8.58 19.41 3.78
N ILE A 498 7.81 18.59 3.05
CA ILE A 498 7.20 18.97 1.78
C ILE A 498 6.19 20.10 1.98
N GLU A 499 5.36 20.06 3.03
CA GLU A 499 4.46 21.16 3.39
C GLU A 499 5.23 22.49 3.57
N ALA A 500 6.36 22.47 4.30
CA ALA A 500 7.19 23.66 4.49
C ALA A 500 7.92 24.12 3.21
N CYS A 501 8.18 23.20 2.28
CA CYS A 501 8.78 23.51 0.98
C CYS A 501 7.78 24.11 0.00
N LEU A 502 6.53 23.62 0.01
CA LEU A 502 5.48 24.00 -0.94
C LEU A 502 4.57 25.13 -0.43
N GLY A 503 4.68 25.51 0.83
CA GLY A 503 3.87 26.54 1.46
C GLY A 503 4.65 27.44 2.42
N ASP A 504 4.04 28.55 2.82
CA ASP A 504 4.54 29.42 3.90
C ASP A 504 3.83 29.20 5.23
N LYS A 505 2.63 28.64 5.18
CA LYS A 505 1.78 28.40 6.33
C LYS A 505 1.44 26.93 6.38
N ARG A 506 1.10 26.49 7.59
CA ARG A 506 0.54 25.16 7.85
C ARG A 506 -0.70 24.96 6.98
N ASN A 507 -0.76 23.85 6.27
CA ASN A 507 -1.89 23.47 5.43
C ASN A 507 -2.80 22.52 6.24
N GLU A 508 -3.93 23.06 6.70
CA GLU A 508 -4.93 22.28 7.45
C GLU A 508 -5.87 21.50 6.53
N CYS A 509 -5.68 21.57 5.20
CA CYS A 509 -6.56 20.89 4.25
C CYS A 509 -6.47 19.37 4.40
N LYS A 510 -7.59 18.71 4.13
CA LYS A 510 -7.76 17.25 4.14
C LYS A 510 -8.22 16.75 2.77
N LEU A 511 -8.14 15.44 2.55
CA LEU A 511 -8.57 14.85 1.28
C LEU A 511 -10.08 14.99 1.10
N SER A 512 -10.86 14.72 2.16
CA SER A 512 -12.32 14.87 2.15
C SER A 512 -12.79 16.29 1.81
N GLN A 513 -12.03 17.32 2.18
CA GLN A 513 -12.36 18.72 1.90
C GLN A 513 -12.28 19.08 0.41
N GLN A 514 -11.53 18.32 -0.40
CA GLN A 514 -11.50 18.52 -1.85
C GLN A 514 -12.85 18.23 -2.52
N GLN A 515 -13.82 17.62 -1.82
CA GLN A 515 -15.20 17.48 -2.31
C GLN A 515 -15.84 18.85 -2.63
N GLU A 516 -15.42 19.93 -1.96
CA GLU A 516 -15.87 21.30 -2.28
C GLU A 516 -15.54 21.69 -3.74
N ALA A 517 -14.39 21.24 -4.24
CA ALA A 517 -13.95 21.43 -5.61
C ALA A 517 -14.70 20.58 -6.64
N LEU A 518 -15.62 19.71 -6.20
CA LEU A 518 -16.33 18.74 -7.04
C LEU A 518 -17.86 18.86 -6.96
N CYS A 519 -18.38 19.57 -5.95
CA CYS A 519 -19.80 19.61 -5.62
C CYS A 519 -20.74 20.01 -6.79
N ARG A 520 -20.22 20.77 -7.78
CA ARG A 520 -20.93 21.21 -8.99
C ARG A 520 -20.40 20.55 -10.27
N GLY A 521 -19.47 19.59 -10.16
CA GLY A 521 -18.75 19.05 -11.31
C GLY A 521 -17.81 20.07 -11.96
N GLN A 522 -17.40 21.12 -11.23
CA GLN A 522 -16.68 22.26 -11.81
C GLN A 522 -15.21 21.95 -12.13
N ASN A 523 -14.57 21.03 -11.41
CA ASN A 523 -13.24 20.52 -11.72
C ASN A 523 -13.31 19.02 -12.09
N PRO A 524 -12.29 18.45 -12.76
CA PRO A 524 -12.14 17.00 -12.88
C PRO A 524 -12.04 16.34 -11.49
N LEU A 525 -12.39 15.06 -11.35
CA LEU A 525 -12.18 14.32 -10.09
C LEU A 525 -10.68 14.01 -9.93
N PRO A 526 -10.02 14.44 -8.83
CA PRO A 526 -8.65 14.07 -8.55
C PRO A 526 -8.58 12.63 -8.03
N ILE A 527 -7.68 11.86 -8.60
CA ILE A 527 -7.36 10.50 -8.17
C ILE A 527 -5.88 10.42 -7.86
N TYR A 528 -5.55 10.00 -6.64
CA TYR A 528 -4.18 9.76 -6.19
C TYR A 528 -3.96 8.26 -6.03
N LEU A 529 -2.74 7.79 -6.28
CA LEU A 529 -2.45 6.35 -6.32
C LEU A 529 -1.22 6.00 -5.47
N THR A 530 -1.32 4.90 -4.72
CA THR A 530 -0.19 4.21 -4.07
C THR A 530 -0.22 2.73 -4.40
N ILE A 531 0.83 2.02 -3.97
CA ILE A 531 0.85 0.57 -3.90
C ILE A 531 0.88 0.12 -2.44
N ASN A 532 0.06 -0.86 -2.10
CA ASN A 532 0.18 -1.66 -0.89
C ASN A 532 1.18 -2.80 -1.14
N VAL A 533 2.06 -3.04 -0.18
CA VAL A 533 3.17 -4.00 -0.25
C VAL A 533 3.25 -4.80 1.06
N LYS A 534 4.12 -5.81 1.13
CA LYS A 534 4.42 -6.55 2.38
C LYS A 534 5.88 -6.35 2.77
N ASP A 535 6.17 -6.36 4.07
CA ASP A 535 7.51 -6.06 4.62
C ASP A 535 8.46 -7.28 4.61
N ASP A 536 7.93 -8.49 4.52
CA ASP A 536 8.69 -9.74 4.55
C ASP A 536 8.87 -10.39 3.16
N VAL A 537 8.36 -9.72 2.13
CA VAL A 537 8.24 -10.17 0.74
C VAL A 537 8.70 -9.05 -0.21
N SER A 538 9.33 -9.40 -1.35
CA SER A 538 9.75 -8.42 -2.35
C SER A 538 8.55 -7.71 -2.98
N ASN A 539 8.72 -6.45 -3.44
CA ASN A 539 7.69 -5.77 -4.25
C ASN A 539 7.38 -6.52 -5.56
N GLN A 540 8.29 -7.37 -6.03
CA GLN A 540 8.04 -8.27 -7.18
C GLN A 540 7.02 -9.36 -6.84
N ASP A 541 7.01 -9.80 -5.59
CA ASP A 541 6.28 -10.98 -5.11
C ASP A 541 4.91 -10.59 -4.50
N PHE A 542 4.73 -9.35 -4.04
CA PHE A 542 3.45 -8.81 -3.58
C PHE A 542 3.29 -7.31 -3.85
N ARG A 543 2.18 -6.92 -4.47
CA ARG A 543 1.76 -5.50 -4.59
C ARG A 543 0.28 -5.38 -4.96
N GLU A 544 -0.36 -4.31 -4.52
CA GLU A 544 -1.77 -4.04 -4.81
C GLU A 544 -2.03 -2.54 -4.96
N TRP A 545 -2.80 -2.14 -5.97
CA TRP A 545 -3.13 -0.74 -6.20
C TRP A 545 -4.11 -0.21 -5.16
N CYS A 546 -3.73 0.88 -4.47
CA CYS A 546 -4.56 1.57 -3.50
C CYS A 546 -4.88 2.99 -4.00
N GLU A 547 -6.16 3.22 -4.26
CA GLU A 547 -6.68 4.45 -4.86
C GLU A 547 -7.21 5.40 -3.77
N PHE A 548 -6.97 6.69 -3.95
CA PHE A 548 -7.46 7.76 -3.08
C PHE A 548 -8.23 8.78 -3.92
N THR A 549 -9.47 9.04 -3.52
CA THR A 549 -10.30 10.13 -4.05
C THR A 549 -10.85 10.95 -2.88
N PRO A 550 -11.37 12.17 -3.13
CA PRO A 550 -12.05 12.92 -2.09
C PRO A 550 -13.25 12.18 -1.48
N TYR A 551 -13.86 11.24 -2.21
CA TYR A 551 -15.03 10.48 -1.75
C TYR A 551 -14.65 9.22 -0.98
N GLU A 552 -13.74 8.40 -1.53
CA GLU A 552 -13.37 7.12 -0.96
C GLU A 552 -11.91 6.74 -1.22
N VAL A 553 -11.38 5.89 -0.33
CA VAL A 553 -10.06 5.26 -0.43
C VAL A 553 -10.26 3.74 -0.45
N GLY A 554 -9.54 3.02 -1.30
CA GLY A 554 -9.74 1.57 -1.35
C GLY A 554 -8.80 0.78 -2.25
N LEU A 555 -8.92 -0.55 -2.14
CA LEU A 555 -8.16 -1.53 -2.89
C LEU A 555 -9.05 -2.14 -3.97
N GLN A 556 -8.84 -1.73 -5.22
CA GLN A 556 -9.71 -2.10 -6.33
C GLN A 556 -9.77 -3.61 -6.60
N LYS A 557 -8.68 -4.33 -6.32
CA LYS A 557 -8.58 -5.79 -6.43
C LYS A 557 -9.66 -6.50 -5.61
N TYR A 558 -9.97 -5.98 -4.43
CA TYR A 558 -10.95 -6.56 -3.52
C TYR A 558 -12.34 -5.94 -3.65
N GLY A 559 -12.47 -4.84 -4.40
CA GLY A 559 -13.72 -4.06 -4.46
C GLY A 559 -14.12 -3.56 -3.07
N ALA A 560 -13.17 -3.08 -2.28
CA ALA A 560 -13.41 -2.63 -0.90
C ALA A 560 -12.88 -1.22 -0.67
N TYR A 561 -13.77 -0.36 -0.18
CA TYR A 561 -13.56 1.08 -0.09
C TYR A 561 -14.11 1.63 1.23
N ILE A 562 -13.50 2.69 1.74
CA ILE A 562 -13.96 3.46 2.90
C ILE A 562 -14.07 4.94 2.53
N PRO A 563 -14.94 5.71 3.19
CA PRO A 563 -14.90 7.18 3.11
C PRO A 563 -13.50 7.71 3.41
N SER A 564 -13.06 8.73 2.66
CA SER A 564 -11.69 9.25 2.75
C SER A 564 -11.33 9.75 4.16
N GLU A 565 -12.31 10.28 4.89
CA GLU A 565 -12.16 10.76 6.27
C GLU A 565 -11.95 9.65 7.31
N LEU A 566 -12.18 8.39 6.95
CA LEU A 566 -11.95 7.24 7.83
C LEU A 566 -10.60 6.55 7.56
N PHE A 567 -9.87 6.96 6.52
CA PHE A 567 -8.57 6.37 6.22
C PHE A 567 -7.58 6.57 7.37
N GLY A 568 -6.99 5.46 7.83
CA GLY A 568 -6.12 5.39 9.01
C GLY A 568 -6.84 5.03 10.31
N SER A 569 -8.18 4.93 10.33
CA SER A 569 -8.95 4.43 11.49
C SER A 569 -8.84 2.91 11.63
N GLU A 570 -9.20 2.38 12.79
CA GLU A 570 -9.19 0.93 13.08
C GLU A 570 -10.52 0.29 12.70
N PHE A 571 -10.46 -0.84 11.98
CA PHE A 571 -11.64 -1.60 11.55
C PHE A 571 -11.51 -3.07 11.94
N PHE A 572 -12.65 -3.75 12.02
CA PHE A 572 -12.73 -5.20 12.18
C PHE A 572 -13.96 -5.74 11.47
N MET A 573 -13.79 -6.74 10.61
CA MET A 573 -14.90 -7.36 9.86
C MET A 573 -15.73 -6.33 9.08
N GLY A 574 -15.09 -5.30 8.54
CA GLY A 574 -15.74 -4.23 7.77
C GLY A 574 -16.48 -3.18 8.60
N ARG A 575 -16.35 -3.19 9.93
CA ARG A 575 -16.96 -2.22 10.85
C ARG A 575 -15.90 -1.34 11.49
N LEU A 576 -16.22 -0.07 11.69
CA LEU A 576 -15.35 0.91 12.33
C LEU A 576 -15.29 0.63 13.83
N MET A 577 -14.10 0.30 14.32
CA MET A 577 -13.85 0.00 15.73
C MET A 577 -13.44 1.25 16.50
N LYS A 578 -12.53 2.02 15.92
CA LYS A 578 -12.03 3.26 16.51
C LYS A 578 -11.74 4.27 15.42
N ARG A 579 -12.47 5.37 15.45
CA ARG A 579 -12.24 6.52 14.57
C ARG A 579 -10.97 7.26 14.99
N ILE A 580 -10.05 7.40 14.06
CA ILE A 580 -8.86 8.25 14.18
C ILE A 580 -9.11 9.52 13.34
N PRO A 581 -8.70 10.72 13.80
CA PRO A 581 -8.88 11.93 13.02
C PRO A 581 -8.24 11.83 11.62
N GLU A 582 -8.97 12.25 10.59
CA GLU A 582 -8.47 12.27 9.21
C GLU A 582 -7.14 13.03 9.13
N SER A 583 -6.17 12.39 8.46
CA SER A 583 -4.84 12.98 8.23
C SER A 583 -4.92 14.24 7.37
N ARG A 584 -4.12 15.24 7.73
CA ARG A 584 -3.87 16.41 6.86
C ARG A 584 -3.27 15.97 5.53
N ILE A 585 -3.56 16.73 4.48
CA ILE A 585 -3.09 16.47 3.12
C ILE A 585 -1.56 16.43 3.04
N SER A 586 -0.83 17.11 3.94
CA SER A 586 0.63 17.07 4.00
C SER A 586 1.19 15.66 4.28
N TYR A 587 0.55 14.89 5.17
CA TYR A 587 0.93 13.49 5.41
C TYR A 587 0.63 12.61 4.19
N MET A 588 -0.46 12.90 3.47
CA MET A 588 -0.80 12.20 2.23
C MET A 588 0.19 12.54 1.10
N LEU A 589 0.65 13.78 0.99
CA LEU A 589 1.71 14.17 0.05
C LEU A 589 3.03 13.47 0.39
N GLY A 590 3.34 13.33 1.68
CA GLY A 590 4.46 12.50 2.14
C GLY A 590 4.34 11.08 1.61
N LEU A 591 3.18 10.45 1.82
CA LEU A 591 2.86 9.09 1.36
C LEU A 591 2.97 8.94 -0.16
N TRP A 592 2.28 9.80 -0.91
CA TRP A 592 2.23 9.70 -2.37
C TRP A 592 3.58 9.95 -3.03
N SER A 593 4.53 10.60 -2.34
CA SER A 593 5.87 10.92 -2.82
C SER A 593 7.01 10.25 -2.03
N SER A 594 6.73 9.08 -1.43
CA SER A 594 7.67 8.35 -0.57
C SER A 594 8.78 7.59 -1.32
N ILE A 595 9.23 8.07 -2.49
CA ILE A 595 10.22 7.40 -3.37
C ILE A 595 11.61 7.18 -2.73
N PHE A 596 11.85 7.70 -1.53
CA PHE A 596 13.08 7.52 -0.75
C PHE A 596 13.04 6.29 0.19
N SER A 597 11.91 5.58 0.32
CA SER A 597 11.69 4.48 1.28
C SER A 597 12.21 3.09 0.85
N LEU A 598 13.38 3.01 0.20
CA LEU A 598 14.00 1.75 -0.26
C LEU A 598 14.40 0.82 0.90
N ASN A 599 14.19 -0.49 0.79
CA ASN A 599 14.81 -1.49 1.67
C ASN A 599 16.14 -2.03 1.10
N LEU A 600 16.87 -2.81 1.90
CA LEU A 600 18.20 -3.31 1.56
C LEU A 600 18.16 -4.41 0.47
N LEU A 601 17.09 -5.21 0.42
CA LEU A 601 16.87 -6.25 -0.59
C LEU A 601 16.54 -5.65 -1.97
N ASP A 602 15.69 -4.63 -1.98
CA ASP A 602 15.41 -3.77 -3.12
C ASP A 602 16.73 -3.15 -3.57
N ALA A 603 17.54 -2.59 -2.66
CA ALA A 603 18.87 -2.06 -2.97
C ALA A 603 19.85 -3.10 -3.56
N TRP A 604 19.75 -4.36 -3.15
CA TRP A 604 20.62 -5.47 -3.56
C TRP A 604 20.22 -6.07 -4.90
N ASN A 605 18.93 -6.30 -5.14
CA ASN A 605 18.38 -6.77 -6.42
C ASN A 605 18.67 -5.79 -7.58
N LEU A 606 19.01 -4.55 -7.25
CA LEU A 606 19.44 -3.51 -8.18
C LEU A 606 20.93 -3.57 -8.56
N SER A 607 21.69 -4.52 -8.03
CA SER A 607 23.13 -4.64 -8.28
C SER A 607 23.43 -5.98 -8.95
N HIS A 608 24.13 -5.95 -10.09
CA HIS A 608 24.48 -7.19 -10.80
C HIS A 608 25.64 -7.92 -10.12
N THR A 609 26.37 -7.24 -9.22
CA THR A 609 27.44 -7.80 -8.37
C THR A 609 27.54 -7.08 -7.01
N SER A 610 28.10 -7.75 -6.00
CA SER A 610 28.31 -7.17 -4.66
C SER A 610 29.32 -6.01 -4.62
N GLU A 611 30.26 -5.94 -5.57
CA GLU A 611 31.20 -4.82 -5.70
C GLU A 611 30.50 -3.57 -6.25
N GLU A 612 29.54 -3.74 -7.16
CA GLU A 612 28.74 -2.66 -7.75
C GLU A 612 27.77 -2.04 -6.73
N PHE A 613 27.18 -2.85 -5.84
CA PHE A 613 26.44 -2.40 -4.66
C PHE A 613 27.26 -1.44 -3.79
N PHE A 614 28.48 -1.84 -3.42
CA PHE A 614 29.39 -1.01 -2.63
C PHE A 614 29.82 0.24 -3.40
N HIS A 615 30.09 0.14 -4.71
CA HIS A 615 30.47 1.29 -5.54
C HIS A 615 29.35 2.33 -5.72
N ARG A 616 28.08 1.89 -5.85
CA ARG A 616 26.90 2.77 -6.00
C ARG A 616 26.58 3.57 -4.74
N TRP A 617 26.96 3.04 -3.57
CA TRP A 617 26.69 3.66 -2.26
C TRP A 617 27.88 4.46 -1.69
N THR A 618 29.10 4.24 -2.17
CA THR A 618 30.33 4.85 -1.61
C THR A 618 30.94 6.00 -2.44
N ARG A 619 30.49 6.25 -3.68
CA ARG A 619 30.94 7.39 -4.51
C ARG A 619 29.85 8.45 -4.71
N GLU A 620 30.25 9.71 -4.88
CA GLU A 620 29.37 10.74 -5.44
C GLU A 620 29.06 10.38 -6.90
N SER A 621 27.85 9.87 -7.17
CA SER A 621 27.34 9.70 -8.54
C SER A 621 25.93 10.27 -8.64
N VAL A 622 25.67 10.97 -9.75
CA VAL A 622 24.39 11.60 -10.11
C VAL A 622 23.69 10.67 -11.10
N HIS A 623 23.05 9.61 -10.62
CA HIS A 623 22.15 8.77 -11.43
C HIS A 623 20.75 8.97 -10.85
N ASP A 624 19.77 9.30 -11.69
CA ASP A 624 18.40 9.55 -11.23
C ASP A 624 17.74 8.21 -10.87
N ILE A 625 16.92 8.18 -9.81
CA ILE A 625 16.34 6.94 -9.25
C ILE A 625 15.43 6.24 -10.29
N GLU A 626 15.00 6.98 -11.32
CA GLU A 626 14.10 6.55 -12.38
C GLU A 626 14.81 5.87 -13.58
N ASP A 627 16.15 5.96 -13.67
CA ASP A 627 16.90 5.62 -14.90
C ASP A 627 17.02 4.10 -15.16
N GLU A 628 17.04 3.25 -14.14
CA GLU A 628 16.98 1.79 -14.30
C GLU A 628 15.76 1.22 -13.56
N PRO A 629 15.02 0.24 -14.14
CA PRO A 629 13.87 -0.34 -13.46
C PRO A 629 14.33 -0.88 -12.11
N LEU A 630 13.58 -0.58 -11.06
CA LEU A 630 13.98 -0.98 -9.72
C LEU A 630 13.91 -2.51 -9.50
N LEU A 631 13.51 -3.27 -10.51
CA LEU A 631 13.11 -4.68 -10.39
C LEU A 631 13.46 -5.44 -11.69
N PRO A 632 14.16 -6.60 -11.63
CA PRO A 632 14.23 -7.53 -12.75
C PRO A 632 12.86 -8.08 -13.18
N GLU A 633 12.82 -8.77 -14.32
CA GLU A 633 11.60 -9.22 -15.02
C GLU A 633 10.60 -9.97 -14.13
N ILE A 634 9.31 -9.73 -14.43
CA ILE A 634 8.12 -10.26 -13.76
C ILE A 634 8.13 -11.80 -13.82
N PRO A 635 8.10 -12.53 -12.69
CA PRO A 635 7.82 -13.95 -12.71
C PRO A 635 6.41 -14.15 -13.29
N GLN A 636 6.30 -14.93 -14.37
CA GLN A 636 5.01 -15.26 -14.96
C GLN A 636 4.15 -15.97 -13.93
N CYS A 637 2.94 -15.47 -13.69
CA CYS A 637 1.91 -16.23 -13.00
C CYS A 637 1.48 -17.36 -13.95
N ASP A 638 2.08 -18.54 -13.80
CA ASP A 638 1.55 -19.73 -14.45
C ASP A 638 0.09 -19.93 -14.00
N ALA A 639 -0.79 -20.16 -14.97
CA ALA A 639 -2.23 -20.25 -14.78
C ALA A 639 -2.69 -21.46 -13.92
N ASN A 640 -1.74 -22.28 -13.45
CA ASN A 640 -2.00 -23.44 -12.62
C ASN A 640 -1.57 -23.13 -11.18
N VAL A 641 -2.51 -22.60 -10.38
CA VAL A 641 -2.36 -22.59 -8.91
C VAL A 641 -2.16 -24.06 -8.49
N PRO A 642 -1.04 -24.45 -7.85
CA PRO A 642 -0.84 -25.84 -7.49
C PRO A 642 -1.88 -26.23 -6.44
N ASP A 643 -2.55 -27.34 -6.73
CA ASP A 643 -3.68 -27.87 -5.97
C ASP A 643 -3.31 -28.26 -4.51
N THR A 644 -2.05 -28.54 -4.22
CA THR A 644 -1.53 -28.79 -2.88
C THR A 644 -0.05 -28.47 -2.96
N THR A 645 0.41 -27.52 -2.16
CA THR A 645 1.80 -27.05 -2.20
C THR A 645 2.49 -27.39 -0.90
N VAL A 646 3.68 -27.99 -1.01
CA VAL A 646 4.60 -28.14 0.10
C VAL A 646 5.56 -26.96 0.03
N VAL A 647 5.52 -26.10 1.05
CA VAL A 647 6.43 -24.98 1.18
C VAL A 647 7.54 -25.39 2.15
N ILE A 648 8.77 -25.43 1.66
CA ILE A 648 9.94 -25.62 2.51
C ILE A 648 10.42 -24.22 2.90
N PRO A 649 10.39 -23.84 4.19
CA PRO A 649 10.92 -22.56 4.64
C PRO A 649 12.43 -22.47 4.34
N GLY A 650 12.94 -21.25 4.11
CA GLY A 650 14.38 -21.02 4.18
C GLY A 650 14.91 -21.35 5.59
N SER A 651 16.20 -21.70 5.71
CA SER A 651 16.82 -21.97 7.02
C SER A 651 16.67 -20.78 7.99
N TRP A 652 16.77 -20.99 9.31
CA TRP A 652 16.70 -19.90 10.31
C TRP A 652 17.67 -18.74 10.00
N LEU A 653 18.89 -19.06 9.54
CA LEU A 653 19.84 -18.06 9.06
C LEU A 653 19.33 -17.33 7.81
N SER A 654 18.75 -18.04 6.83
CA SER A 654 18.17 -17.45 5.62
C SER A 654 16.97 -16.54 5.92
N ASN A 655 16.06 -16.93 6.81
CA ASN A 655 14.91 -16.10 7.21
C ASN A 655 15.34 -14.89 8.05
N THR A 656 16.36 -15.04 8.90
CA THR A 656 16.93 -13.92 9.66
C THR A 656 17.62 -12.93 8.73
N PHE A 657 18.42 -13.41 7.77
CA PHE A 657 19.02 -12.56 6.73
C PHE A 657 17.94 -11.94 5.83
N ARG A 658 16.90 -12.69 5.43
CA ARG A 658 15.76 -12.17 4.67
C ARG A 658 15.06 -11.06 5.44
N ASN A 659 14.71 -11.27 6.70
CA ASN A 659 14.09 -10.26 7.55
C ASN A 659 14.98 -9.01 7.68
N ILE A 660 16.29 -9.15 7.84
CA ILE A 660 17.22 -8.00 7.87
C ILE A 660 17.27 -7.28 6.52
N LEU A 661 17.21 -8.01 5.40
CA LEU A 661 17.27 -7.45 4.05
C LEU A 661 15.93 -6.82 3.61
N THR A 662 14.79 -7.40 4.00
CA THR A 662 13.44 -6.95 3.62
C THR A 662 12.89 -5.88 4.56
N HIS A 663 13.38 -5.78 5.80
CA HIS A 663 12.90 -4.82 6.79
C HIS A 663 12.93 -3.38 6.26
N ARG A 664 11.77 -2.73 6.30
CA ARG A 664 11.55 -1.36 5.80
C ARG A 664 11.48 -0.38 6.96
N SER A 665 12.61 0.25 7.27
CA SER A 665 12.64 1.33 8.27
C SER A 665 11.84 2.59 7.88
N PHE A 666 11.32 2.67 6.64
CA PHE A 666 10.77 3.89 6.03
C PHE A 666 9.41 3.71 5.33
N VAL A 667 8.75 2.55 5.42
CA VAL A 667 7.39 2.35 4.88
C VAL A 667 6.36 3.10 5.72
N SER A 668 5.31 3.60 5.07
CA SER A 668 4.15 4.14 5.76
C SER A 668 3.19 3.03 6.15
N GLU A 669 2.86 2.95 7.44
CA GLU A 669 1.94 1.96 7.98
C GLU A 669 0.64 2.60 8.43
N PHE A 670 -0.48 2.08 7.93
CA PHE A 670 -1.82 2.50 8.31
C PHE A 670 -2.61 1.29 8.81
N HIS A 671 -3.56 1.50 9.73
CA HIS A 671 -4.47 0.43 10.13
C HIS A 671 -5.22 -0.12 8.92
N ASN A 672 -5.27 -1.44 8.80
CA ASN A 672 -5.90 -2.10 7.68
C ASN A 672 -7.42 -2.10 7.81
N PHE A 673 -8.12 -1.38 6.92
CA PHE A 673 -9.57 -1.36 6.91
C PHE A 673 -10.20 -2.70 6.47
N LEU A 674 -9.41 -3.62 5.90
CA LEU A 674 -9.84 -4.98 5.57
C LEU A 674 -9.67 -5.97 6.72
N LEU A 675 -9.12 -5.56 7.87
CA LEU A 675 -8.76 -6.46 8.96
C LEU A 675 -9.92 -7.37 9.38
N GLY A 676 -9.65 -8.67 9.33
CA GLY A 676 -10.57 -9.73 9.72
C GLY A 676 -11.56 -10.13 8.62
N LEU A 677 -11.79 -9.33 7.57
CA LEU A 677 -12.55 -9.82 6.42
C LEU A 677 -11.92 -11.12 5.87
N GLN A 678 -12.72 -11.93 5.20
CA GLN A 678 -12.26 -13.23 4.71
C GLN A 678 -12.50 -13.34 3.21
N LEU A 679 -11.69 -14.12 2.51
CA LEU A 679 -11.93 -14.35 1.08
C LEU A 679 -13.10 -15.30 0.85
N HIS A 680 -13.92 -14.96 -0.14
CA HIS A 680 -14.98 -15.82 -0.64
C HIS A 680 -14.39 -17.08 -1.27
N ASN A 681 -15.09 -18.21 -1.17
CA ASN A 681 -14.58 -19.50 -1.65
C ASN A 681 -14.20 -19.49 -3.15
N ASP A 682 -14.94 -18.69 -3.93
CA ASP A 682 -14.76 -18.53 -5.38
C ASP A 682 -14.09 -17.21 -5.80
N TYR A 683 -13.30 -16.59 -4.92
CA TYR A 683 -12.68 -15.29 -5.21
C TYR A 683 -11.77 -15.32 -6.45
N LEU A 684 -11.10 -16.43 -6.73
CA LEU A 684 -10.20 -16.60 -7.89
C LEU A 684 -10.95 -16.63 -9.22
N GLN A 685 -12.23 -17.06 -9.22
CA GLN A 685 -13.09 -17.10 -10.40
C GLN A 685 -13.81 -15.77 -10.63
N ASN A 686 -13.76 -14.84 -9.67
CA ASN A 686 -14.35 -13.52 -9.83
C ASN A 686 -13.52 -12.70 -10.81
N SER A 687 -14.11 -12.35 -11.96
CA SER A 687 -13.40 -11.64 -13.03
C SER A 687 -12.79 -10.31 -12.60
N GLN A 688 -13.41 -9.59 -11.65
CA GLN A 688 -12.91 -8.31 -11.17
C GLN A 688 -11.67 -8.49 -10.28
N PHE A 689 -11.64 -9.53 -9.43
CA PHE A 689 -10.42 -9.90 -8.71
C PHE A 689 -9.33 -10.40 -9.67
N SER A 690 -9.68 -11.31 -10.59
CA SER A 690 -8.71 -11.91 -11.52
C SER A 690 -8.03 -10.88 -12.43
N THR A 691 -8.71 -9.78 -12.77
CA THR A 691 -8.15 -8.69 -13.59
C THR A 691 -7.00 -7.96 -12.89
N TRP A 692 -7.00 -7.96 -11.55
CA TRP A 692 -5.98 -7.31 -10.73
C TRP A 692 -5.16 -8.34 -9.94
N LYS A 693 -5.21 -9.60 -10.35
CA LYS A 693 -4.39 -10.68 -9.81
C LYS A 693 -2.97 -10.50 -10.36
N ASP A 694 -2.11 -9.89 -9.57
CA ASP A 694 -0.79 -9.44 -10.02
C ASP A 694 0.35 -10.35 -9.57
N THR A 695 0.15 -11.14 -8.51
CA THR A 695 1.24 -11.96 -7.97
C THR A 695 0.84 -13.39 -7.65
N VAL A 696 1.85 -14.26 -7.52
CA VAL A 696 1.66 -15.67 -7.18
C VAL A 696 0.98 -15.84 -5.82
N LEU A 697 1.24 -14.90 -4.89
CA LEU A 697 0.62 -14.85 -3.57
C LEU A 697 -0.91 -14.73 -3.60
N ASP A 698 -1.48 -14.29 -4.71
CA ASP A 698 -2.93 -14.23 -4.90
C ASP A 698 -3.60 -15.60 -4.92
N GLY A 699 -2.84 -16.68 -5.13
CA GLY A 699 -3.32 -18.05 -4.95
C GLY A 699 -3.36 -18.53 -3.49
N PHE A 700 -2.82 -17.76 -2.56
CA PHE A 700 -2.63 -18.13 -1.15
C PHE A 700 -3.47 -17.20 -0.25
N PRO A 701 -4.75 -17.54 0.03
CA PRO A 701 -5.68 -16.67 0.73
C PRO A 701 -5.18 -16.22 2.11
N ASN A 702 -4.54 -17.12 2.88
CA ASN A 702 -4.01 -16.78 4.22
C ASN A 702 -2.83 -15.80 4.20
N GLN A 703 -2.32 -15.46 3.01
CA GLN A 703 -1.20 -14.55 2.79
C GLN A 703 -1.63 -13.29 2.04
N LEU A 704 -2.94 -13.01 1.93
CA LEU A 704 -3.44 -11.78 1.35
C LEU A 704 -3.55 -10.65 2.37
N THR A 705 -4.16 -9.54 1.98
CA THR A 705 -4.10 -8.30 2.77
C THR A 705 -5.03 -8.32 3.97
N GLU A 706 -6.14 -9.04 3.91
CA GLU A 706 -7.14 -9.11 4.98
C GLU A 706 -6.64 -9.81 6.27
N SER A 707 -5.57 -10.61 6.15
CA SER A 707 -4.89 -11.25 7.27
C SER A 707 -3.86 -10.35 7.96
N GLU A 708 -3.52 -9.19 7.38
CA GLU A 708 -2.52 -8.27 7.91
C GLU A 708 -3.16 -7.19 8.80
N ASN A 709 -2.48 -6.81 9.89
CA ASN A 709 -2.96 -5.76 10.79
C ASN A 709 -2.83 -4.34 10.20
N HIS A 710 -1.86 -4.14 9.31
CA HIS A 710 -1.53 -2.84 8.74
C HIS A 710 -1.39 -2.92 7.22
N LEU A 711 -1.74 -1.84 6.55
CA LEU A 711 -1.37 -1.59 5.16
C LEU A 711 -0.02 -0.90 5.13
N CYS A 712 0.89 -1.45 4.35
CA CYS A 712 2.21 -0.88 4.09
C CYS A 712 2.13 -0.19 2.73
N LEU A 713 2.05 1.14 2.71
CA LEU A 713 1.83 1.90 1.47
C LEU A 713 3.08 2.62 1.00
N LEU A 714 3.31 2.63 -0.31
CA LEU A 714 4.45 3.26 -0.98
C LEU A 714 4.05 4.02 -2.26
N ASP A 715 4.93 4.94 -2.66
CA ASP A 715 4.90 5.61 -3.96
C ASP A 715 4.87 4.57 -5.12
N THR A 716 3.98 4.78 -6.08
CA THR A 716 3.87 3.90 -7.26
C THR A 716 5.12 3.87 -8.14
N ALA A 717 5.97 4.90 -8.06
CA ALA A 717 7.22 4.96 -8.81
C ALA A 717 8.19 3.81 -8.48
N PHE A 718 7.98 3.07 -7.38
CA PHE A 718 8.69 1.82 -7.09
C PHE A 718 8.34 0.64 -8.03
N PHE A 719 7.24 0.73 -8.78
CA PHE A 719 6.79 -0.33 -9.70
C PHE A 719 6.69 0.17 -11.15
N ILE A 720 5.63 0.92 -11.46
CA ILE A 720 5.42 1.55 -12.76
C ILE A 720 5.17 3.02 -12.46
N ASN A 721 5.95 3.91 -13.06
CA ASN A 721 5.76 5.36 -12.95
C ASN A 721 4.52 5.80 -13.74
N SER A 722 3.35 5.28 -13.36
CA SER A 722 2.09 5.55 -14.01
C SER A 722 0.88 5.38 -13.09
N SER A 723 -0.15 6.19 -13.33
CA SER A 723 -1.40 6.22 -12.58
C SER A 723 -2.61 5.81 -13.42
N TYR A 724 -2.39 4.95 -14.42
CA TYR A 724 -3.44 4.31 -15.23
C TYR A 724 -4.41 3.39 -14.46
N PRO A 725 -4.00 2.56 -13.48
CA PRO A 725 -4.86 1.50 -12.95
C PRO A 725 -6.26 1.97 -12.51
N PRO A 726 -6.41 3.09 -11.77
CA PRO A 726 -7.71 3.67 -11.47
C PRO A 726 -8.57 3.99 -12.70
N LEU A 727 -7.97 4.49 -13.78
CA LEU A 727 -8.67 4.89 -15.01
C LEU A 727 -9.10 3.70 -15.86
N LEU A 728 -8.37 2.58 -15.76
CA LEU A 728 -8.63 1.35 -16.52
C LEU A 728 -9.65 0.43 -15.84
N ARG A 729 -10.23 0.87 -14.71
CA ARG A 729 -11.39 0.22 -14.10
C ARG A 729 -12.54 0.15 -15.11
N PRO A 730 -13.15 -1.03 -15.36
CA PRO A 730 -14.26 -1.17 -16.29
C PRO A 730 -15.46 -0.27 -15.96
N GLU A 731 -15.60 0.13 -14.71
CA GLU A 731 -16.70 0.98 -14.24
C GLU A 731 -16.53 2.46 -14.62
N ARG A 732 -15.28 2.93 -14.86
CA ARG A 732 -15.02 4.31 -15.28
C ARG A 732 -15.09 4.53 -16.79
N LYS A 733 -14.92 3.47 -17.60
CA LYS A 733 -15.08 3.51 -19.08
C LYS A 733 -14.45 4.74 -19.75
N VAL A 734 -13.21 5.05 -19.39
CA VAL A 734 -12.49 6.21 -19.92
C VAL A 734 -12.26 6.02 -21.42
N ASP A 735 -12.64 7.01 -22.23
CA ASP A 735 -12.58 6.94 -23.70
C ASP A 735 -11.27 7.54 -24.25
N LEU A 736 -10.77 8.60 -23.60
CA LEU A 736 -9.53 9.31 -23.98
C LEU A 736 -8.67 9.57 -22.75
N ILE A 737 -7.39 9.26 -22.82
CA ILE A 737 -6.41 9.58 -21.79
C ILE A 737 -5.32 10.48 -22.36
N ILE A 738 -5.20 11.69 -21.82
CA ILE A 738 -4.09 12.60 -22.08
C ILE A 738 -2.99 12.26 -21.07
N HIS A 739 -1.99 11.49 -21.49
CA HIS A 739 -0.85 11.08 -20.68
C HIS A 739 0.25 12.13 -20.77
N LEU A 740 0.55 12.75 -19.64
CA LEU A 740 1.63 13.71 -19.45
C LEU A 740 2.79 13.03 -18.70
N ASN A 741 3.88 12.76 -19.42
CA ASN A 741 5.02 12.01 -18.89
C ASN A 741 6.15 12.92 -18.45
N TYR A 742 6.67 12.70 -17.25
CA TYR A 742 7.69 13.53 -16.61
C TYR A 742 8.89 12.74 -16.09
N SER A 743 9.11 11.52 -16.59
CA SER A 743 10.26 10.73 -16.17
C SER A 743 11.59 11.43 -16.48
N ALA A 744 12.60 11.26 -15.63
CA ALA A 744 13.96 11.79 -15.83
C ALA A 744 14.71 11.02 -16.92
N GLY A 745 14.49 9.70 -16.97
CA GLY A 745 15.15 8.79 -17.89
C GLY A 745 14.41 8.62 -19.22
N SER A 746 14.25 7.37 -19.64
CA SER A 746 13.52 7.04 -20.87
C SER A 746 12.08 7.55 -20.80
N GLN A 747 11.75 8.50 -21.67
CA GLN A 747 10.40 9.04 -21.77
C GLN A 747 9.36 7.98 -22.12
N THR A 748 9.75 6.95 -22.85
CA THR A 748 8.84 5.90 -23.33
C THR A 748 8.65 4.76 -22.34
N LYS A 749 9.54 4.61 -21.36
CA LYS A 749 9.59 3.45 -20.46
C LYS A 749 8.29 3.26 -19.65
N PRO A 750 7.70 4.28 -19.01
CA PRO A 750 6.44 4.10 -18.30
C PRO A 750 5.30 3.65 -19.20
N MET A 751 5.27 4.13 -20.45
CA MET A 751 4.28 3.70 -21.45
C MET A 751 4.50 2.23 -21.86
N LYS A 752 5.75 1.83 -22.14
CA LYS A 752 6.10 0.42 -22.47
C LYS A 752 5.66 -0.51 -21.34
N GLN A 753 6.05 -0.20 -20.10
CA GLN A 753 5.70 -0.99 -18.92
C GLN A 753 4.19 -1.06 -18.69
N THR A 754 3.46 0.05 -18.89
CA THR A 754 2.00 0.05 -18.79
C THR A 754 1.39 -0.88 -19.85
N CYS A 755 1.84 -0.83 -21.09
CA CYS A 755 1.33 -1.69 -22.16
C CYS A 755 1.58 -3.17 -21.85
N GLU A 756 2.79 -3.52 -21.39
CA GLU A 756 3.15 -4.88 -20.97
C GLU A 756 2.30 -5.37 -19.79
N TYR A 757 2.08 -4.52 -18.80
CA TYR A 757 1.20 -4.80 -17.67
C TYR A 757 -0.24 -5.07 -18.14
N CYS A 758 -0.80 -4.21 -19.00
CA CYS A 758 -2.16 -4.38 -19.52
C CYS A 758 -2.29 -5.65 -20.37
N ILE A 759 -1.29 -5.99 -21.18
CA ILE A 759 -1.27 -7.25 -21.96
C ILE A 759 -1.28 -8.45 -21.01
N THR A 760 -0.43 -8.43 -19.97
CA THR A 760 -0.33 -9.53 -18.99
C THR A 760 -1.64 -9.72 -18.23
N GLN A 761 -2.26 -8.61 -17.81
CA GLN A 761 -3.52 -8.59 -17.07
C GLN A 761 -4.78 -8.71 -17.96
N LYS A 762 -4.61 -8.78 -19.29
CA LYS A 762 -5.70 -8.80 -20.29
C LYS A 762 -6.65 -7.60 -20.17
N ILE A 763 -6.11 -6.44 -19.81
CA ILE A 763 -6.84 -5.17 -19.74
C ILE A 763 -6.83 -4.53 -21.14
N PRO A 764 -7.99 -4.14 -21.70
CA PRO A 764 -8.04 -3.46 -23.00
C PRO A 764 -7.23 -2.16 -23.00
N PHE A 765 -6.17 -2.11 -23.80
CA PHE A 765 -5.27 -0.95 -23.88
C PHE A 765 -4.58 -0.88 -25.25
N PRO A 766 -4.16 0.30 -25.72
CA PRO A 766 -3.35 0.40 -26.93
C PRO A 766 -2.05 -0.42 -26.85
N LYS A 767 -1.71 -1.08 -27.96
CA LYS A 767 -0.41 -1.75 -28.07
C LYS A 767 0.70 -0.71 -28.17
N TYR A 768 1.85 -0.99 -27.57
CA TYR A 768 3.00 -0.11 -27.68
C TYR A 768 3.52 -0.07 -29.13
N LYS A 769 3.25 1.04 -29.82
CA LYS A 769 3.81 1.35 -31.14
C LYS A 769 3.86 2.86 -31.30
N LEU A 770 5.07 3.42 -31.37
CA LEU A 770 5.28 4.83 -31.68
C LEU A 770 5.61 4.97 -33.17
N GLU A 771 5.07 6.00 -33.81
CA GLU A 771 5.41 6.35 -35.18
C GLU A 771 6.72 7.16 -35.20
N GLY A 772 7.82 6.54 -35.69
CA GLY A 772 9.14 7.19 -35.79
C GLY A 772 10.29 6.30 -35.29
N GLU A 773 11.52 6.82 -35.34
CA GLU A 773 12.69 6.19 -34.71
C GLU A 773 12.70 6.50 -33.19
N GLU A 774 13.02 5.51 -32.34
CA GLU A 774 13.07 5.72 -30.88
C GLU A 774 14.09 6.80 -30.47
N ASP A 775 15.10 7.05 -31.31
CA ASP A 775 16.14 8.07 -31.10
C ASP A 775 15.66 9.51 -31.39
N SER A 776 14.48 9.70 -32.00
CA SER A 776 13.92 11.01 -32.35
C SER A 776 12.47 11.15 -31.92
N LEU A 777 12.27 11.36 -30.62
CA LEU A 777 10.93 11.53 -30.06
C LEU A 777 10.25 12.84 -30.53
N LYS A 778 8.93 12.79 -30.68
CA LYS A 778 8.02 13.92 -30.95
C LYS A 778 7.24 14.32 -29.71
N GLU A 779 6.73 15.56 -29.69
CA GLU A 779 6.07 16.11 -28.50
C GLU A 779 4.73 15.44 -28.17
N CYS A 780 4.12 14.72 -29.12
CA CYS A 780 2.82 14.09 -28.94
C CYS A 780 2.65 12.87 -29.85
N TYR A 781 2.07 11.78 -29.31
CA TYR A 781 1.69 10.59 -30.05
C TYR A 781 0.23 10.23 -29.79
N LEU A 782 -0.49 9.86 -30.85
CA LEU A 782 -1.83 9.28 -30.77
C LEU A 782 -1.70 7.76 -30.82
N MET A 783 -2.19 7.07 -29.80
CA MET A 783 -2.18 5.62 -29.69
C MET A 783 -3.61 5.11 -29.62
N GLU A 784 -3.96 4.17 -30.51
CA GLU A 784 -5.28 3.57 -30.60
C GLU A 784 -5.19 2.07 -30.85
N ASN A 785 -6.24 1.34 -30.47
CA ASN A 785 -6.40 -0.07 -30.83
C ASN A 785 -7.73 -0.28 -31.56
N SER A 786 -7.69 -0.21 -32.89
CA SER A 786 -8.87 -0.43 -33.74
C SER A 786 -9.51 -1.82 -33.58
N GLN A 787 -8.79 -2.80 -33.03
CA GLN A 787 -9.29 -4.17 -32.83
C GLN A 787 -10.08 -4.34 -31.53
N GLU A 788 -9.92 -3.43 -30.57
CA GLU A 788 -10.57 -3.47 -29.25
C GLU A 788 -11.32 -2.16 -29.00
N PRO A 789 -12.62 -2.09 -29.32
CA PRO A 789 -13.43 -0.88 -29.15
C PRO A 789 -13.53 -0.43 -27.69
N GLU A 790 -13.29 -1.31 -26.72
CA GLU A 790 -13.32 -0.97 -25.29
C GLU A 790 -12.02 -0.31 -24.81
N ALA A 791 -10.93 -0.41 -25.57
CA ALA A 791 -9.67 0.22 -25.21
C ALA A 791 -9.76 1.76 -25.34
N PRO A 792 -9.17 2.51 -24.38
CA PRO A 792 -9.10 3.97 -24.46
C PRO A 792 -8.17 4.41 -25.60
N ILE A 793 -8.46 5.57 -26.19
CA ILE A 793 -7.48 6.29 -27.01
C ILE A 793 -6.50 6.98 -26.06
N VAL A 794 -5.21 6.97 -26.39
CA VAL A 794 -4.18 7.59 -25.55
C VAL A 794 -3.44 8.66 -26.34
N MET A 795 -3.43 9.87 -25.81
CA MET A 795 -2.62 11.00 -26.27
C MET A 795 -1.40 11.12 -25.38
N PHE A 796 -0.26 10.63 -25.85
CA PHE A 796 0.98 10.52 -25.09
C PHE A 796 1.92 11.72 -25.34
N PHE A 797 2.20 12.47 -24.28
CA PHE A 797 3.09 13.63 -24.27
C PHE A 797 4.36 13.33 -23.47
N PRO A 798 5.47 12.94 -24.12
CA PRO A 798 6.77 12.89 -23.46
C PRO A 798 7.27 14.31 -23.14
N LEU A 799 7.99 14.49 -22.02
CA LEU A 799 8.58 15.76 -21.63
C LEU A 799 9.88 16.00 -22.41
N ILE A 800 9.78 16.31 -23.70
CA ILE A 800 10.92 16.56 -24.58
C ILE A 800 11.02 18.03 -24.98
N ASN A 801 12.21 18.44 -25.37
CA ASN A 801 12.48 19.74 -25.99
C ASN A 801 12.85 19.54 -27.47
N ASP A 802 11.86 19.32 -28.35
CA ASP A 802 12.07 19.18 -29.80
C ASP A 802 11.93 20.56 -30.48
N THR A 803 10.73 20.92 -30.94
CA THR A 803 10.55 22.16 -31.72
C THR A 803 10.65 23.44 -30.89
N PHE A 804 10.42 23.39 -29.57
CA PHE A 804 10.50 24.56 -28.68
C PHE A 804 11.87 25.25 -28.65
N GLN A 805 12.94 24.51 -28.98
CA GLN A 805 14.29 25.08 -29.14
C GLN A 805 14.31 26.18 -30.20
N LYS A 806 13.55 25.99 -31.29
CA LYS A 806 13.50 26.89 -32.44
C LYS A 806 12.32 27.86 -32.37
N TYR A 807 11.19 27.44 -31.80
CA TYR A 807 9.94 28.19 -31.80
C TYR A 807 9.59 28.68 -30.38
N LYS A 808 9.08 29.92 -30.26
CA LYS A 808 8.60 30.47 -28.98
C LYS A 808 7.09 30.31 -28.77
N ALA A 809 6.36 30.13 -29.86
CA ALA A 809 4.94 29.81 -29.91
C ALA A 809 4.69 28.99 -31.19
N PRO A 810 3.58 28.24 -31.30
CA PRO A 810 3.29 27.45 -32.50
C PRO A 810 3.40 28.29 -33.77
N GLY A 811 4.31 27.90 -34.67
CA GLY A 811 4.57 28.61 -35.93
C GLY A 811 5.37 29.92 -35.81
N VAL A 812 5.83 30.32 -34.62
CA VAL A 812 6.59 31.57 -34.40
C VAL A 812 8.05 31.26 -34.02
N GLU A 813 8.96 31.46 -34.97
CA GLU A 813 10.41 31.26 -34.75
C GLU A 813 11.00 32.28 -33.76
N ARG A 814 12.01 31.85 -33.03
CA ARG A 814 12.82 32.69 -32.14
C ARG A 814 13.80 33.55 -32.94
N SER A 815 14.04 34.78 -32.47
CA SER A 815 15.19 35.54 -32.97
C SER A 815 16.51 34.94 -32.46
N PRO A 816 17.67 35.26 -33.06
CA PRO A 816 18.97 34.78 -32.60
C PRO A 816 19.23 35.07 -31.11
N GLU A 817 18.74 36.20 -30.59
CA GLU A 817 18.86 36.60 -29.18
C GLU A 817 17.94 35.81 -28.25
N GLU A 818 16.85 35.23 -28.76
CA GLU A 818 15.86 34.47 -28.01
C GLU A 818 16.15 32.96 -28.00
N LEU A 819 17.13 32.47 -28.78
CA LEU A 819 17.44 31.04 -28.92
C LEU A 819 17.80 30.39 -27.58
N GLU A 820 18.55 31.07 -26.71
CA GLU A 820 18.93 30.58 -25.39
C GLU A 820 17.71 30.31 -24.47
N LEU A 821 16.60 31.02 -24.69
CA LEU A 821 15.36 30.82 -23.94
C LEU A 821 14.65 29.51 -24.32
N GLY A 822 14.89 28.99 -25.54
CA GLY A 822 14.40 27.69 -26.00
C GLY A 822 15.29 26.52 -25.59
N GLN A 823 16.50 26.79 -25.08
CA GLN A 823 17.43 25.77 -24.61
C GLN A 823 17.05 25.33 -23.19
N VAL A 824 16.44 24.14 -23.10
CA VAL A 824 16.00 23.48 -21.87
C VAL A 824 16.69 22.12 -21.82
N ASP A 825 17.58 21.95 -20.86
CA ASP A 825 18.31 20.71 -20.62
C ASP A 825 17.55 19.85 -19.61
N ILE A 826 16.82 18.85 -20.10
CA ILE A 826 15.94 17.99 -19.29
C ILE A 826 16.68 16.76 -18.75
N TYR A 827 17.66 16.24 -19.50
CA TYR A 827 18.20 14.90 -19.28
C TYR A 827 19.70 14.85 -19.02
N SER A 828 20.46 15.94 -19.23
CA SER A 828 21.90 15.83 -19.02
C SER A 828 22.22 15.54 -17.55
N PRO A 829 23.38 14.95 -17.23
CA PRO A 829 23.82 14.75 -15.86
C PRO A 829 23.91 16.04 -15.01
N LYS A 830 23.86 17.21 -15.65
CA LYS A 830 23.89 18.53 -15.00
C LYS A 830 22.54 19.24 -15.07
N THR A 831 21.48 18.54 -15.46
CA THR A 831 20.14 19.12 -15.55
C THR A 831 19.72 19.71 -14.19
N PRO A 832 19.13 20.91 -14.17
CA PRO A 832 18.55 21.45 -12.94
C PRO A 832 17.24 20.74 -12.56
N TYR A 833 16.72 19.85 -13.40
CA TYR A 833 15.42 19.21 -13.24
C TYR A 833 15.50 17.78 -12.71
N ALA A 834 16.61 17.35 -12.10
CA ALA A 834 16.72 16.01 -11.55
C ALA A 834 15.66 15.76 -10.45
N THR A 835 15.21 14.52 -10.29
CA THR A 835 14.03 14.18 -9.46
C THR A 835 14.20 14.57 -7.99
N LYS A 836 15.44 14.53 -7.50
CA LYS A 836 15.82 14.91 -6.13
C LYS A 836 15.85 16.41 -5.87
N GLU A 837 15.82 17.25 -6.91
CA GLU A 837 15.95 18.69 -6.77
C GLU A 837 14.62 19.31 -6.31
N LEU A 838 14.65 20.00 -5.17
CA LEU A 838 13.51 20.71 -4.57
C LEU A 838 13.55 22.22 -4.80
N THR A 839 14.63 22.73 -5.38
CA THR A 839 14.84 24.16 -5.59
C THR A 839 15.33 24.43 -7.00
N TYR A 840 14.60 25.26 -7.75
CA TYR A 840 15.02 25.73 -9.06
C TYR A 840 15.42 27.19 -9.02
N THR A 841 16.19 27.61 -10.01
CA THR A 841 16.28 29.04 -10.34
C THR A 841 14.98 29.49 -10.99
N GLU A 842 14.69 30.78 -10.89
CA GLU A 842 13.59 31.42 -11.60
C GLU A 842 13.57 31.07 -13.10
N ALA A 843 14.73 31.18 -13.76
CA ALA A 843 14.87 30.89 -15.17
C ALA A 843 14.61 29.41 -15.51
N ALA A 844 15.06 28.48 -14.65
CA ALA A 844 14.79 27.06 -14.85
C ALA A 844 13.30 26.74 -14.70
N PHE A 845 12.64 27.27 -13.67
CA PHE A 845 11.19 27.12 -13.51
C PHE A 845 10.43 27.66 -14.73
N ASP A 846 10.72 28.90 -15.14
CA ASP A 846 10.03 29.57 -16.25
C ASP A 846 10.24 28.85 -17.58
N LYS A 847 11.45 28.30 -17.82
CA LYS A 847 11.76 27.50 -19.01
C LYS A 847 10.95 26.21 -19.06
N LEU A 848 10.87 25.48 -17.96
CA LEU A 848 10.15 24.20 -17.90
C LEU A 848 8.63 24.39 -18.05
N VAL A 849 8.05 25.42 -17.41
CA VAL A 849 6.64 25.77 -17.59
C VAL A 849 6.34 26.12 -19.04
N LYS A 850 7.14 27.01 -19.65
CA LYS A 850 6.93 27.44 -21.05
C LYS A 850 7.10 26.31 -22.06
N LEU A 851 8.09 25.42 -21.85
CA LEU A 851 8.26 24.24 -22.67
C LEU A 851 7.01 23.35 -22.62
N SER A 852 6.55 23.04 -21.41
CA SER A 852 5.41 22.16 -21.17
C SER A 852 4.10 22.75 -21.74
N GLU A 853 3.90 24.05 -21.55
CA GLU A 853 2.79 24.80 -22.15
C GLU A 853 2.86 24.76 -23.69
N TYR A 854 4.03 25.07 -24.25
CA TYR A 854 4.23 25.06 -25.70
C TYR A 854 3.94 23.69 -26.31
N ASN A 855 4.39 22.59 -25.68
CA ASN A 855 4.20 21.24 -26.20
C ASN A 855 2.70 20.90 -26.35
N ILE A 856 1.84 21.39 -25.46
CA ILE A 856 0.38 21.28 -25.61
C ILE A 856 -0.13 22.17 -26.74
N LEU A 857 0.23 23.45 -26.74
CA LEU A 857 -0.25 24.43 -27.72
C LEU A 857 0.13 24.04 -29.16
N ASN A 858 1.34 23.51 -29.34
CA ASN A 858 1.87 23.10 -30.64
C ASN A 858 1.17 21.85 -31.20
N ASN A 859 0.50 21.07 -30.34
CA ASN A 859 -0.21 19.85 -30.71
C ASN A 859 -1.74 20.00 -30.63
N LYS A 860 -2.25 21.23 -30.71
CA LYS A 860 -3.69 21.53 -30.72
C LYS A 860 -4.46 20.68 -31.72
N ASP A 861 -3.99 20.57 -32.96
CA ASP A 861 -4.71 19.86 -34.01
C ASP A 861 -4.82 18.36 -33.74
N ARG A 862 -3.76 17.74 -33.18
CA ARG A 862 -3.78 16.33 -32.77
C ARG A 862 -4.73 16.10 -31.60
N LEU A 863 -4.77 17.02 -30.62
CA LEU A 863 -5.75 16.97 -29.52
C LEU A 863 -7.19 17.09 -30.03
N LEU A 864 -7.45 18.02 -30.96
CA LEU A 864 -8.76 18.16 -31.60
C LEU A 864 -9.14 16.90 -32.39
N GLN A 865 -8.19 16.29 -33.10
CA GLN A 865 -8.40 15.03 -33.80
C GLN A 865 -8.82 13.91 -32.83
N ALA A 866 -8.09 13.73 -31.73
CA ALA A 866 -8.41 12.71 -30.73
C ALA A 866 -9.80 12.91 -30.11
N LEU A 867 -10.16 14.15 -29.79
CA LEU A 867 -11.49 14.50 -29.27
C LEU A 867 -12.61 14.20 -30.27
N ARG A 868 -12.42 14.51 -31.57
CA ARG A 868 -13.40 14.14 -32.61
C ARG A 868 -13.56 12.63 -32.72
N LEU A 869 -12.46 11.88 -32.72
CA LEU A 869 -12.48 10.42 -32.81
C LEU A 869 -13.28 9.79 -31.67
N VAL A 870 -13.10 10.23 -30.42
CA VAL A 870 -13.86 9.66 -29.29
C VAL A 870 -15.33 10.05 -29.31
N VAL A 871 -15.68 11.26 -29.74
CA VAL A 871 -17.08 11.67 -29.91
C VAL A 871 -17.77 10.86 -31.01
N GLU A 872 -17.09 10.66 -32.15
CA GLU A 872 -17.59 9.81 -33.24
C GLU A 872 -17.79 8.36 -32.78
N LYS A 873 -16.83 7.82 -32.01
CA LYS A 873 -16.93 6.48 -31.42
C LYS A 873 -18.15 6.34 -30.50
N LYS A 874 -18.41 7.33 -29.63
CA LYS A 874 -19.62 7.35 -28.78
C LYS A 874 -20.91 7.40 -29.59
N LYS A 875 -20.97 8.26 -30.61
CA LYS A 875 -22.13 8.35 -31.51
C LYS A 875 -22.40 7.04 -32.25
N LEU A 876 -21.36 6.35 -32.73
CA LEU A 876 -21.51 5.06 -33.41
C LEU A 876 -22.05 3.96 -32.49
N LEU A 877 -21.54 3.86 -31.26
CA LEU A 877 -22.01 2.86 -30.28
C LEU A 877 -23.49 3.04 -29.92
N LYS A 878 -23.98 4.28 -29.84
CA LYS A 878 -25.40 4.58 -29.63
C LYS A 878 -26.30 4.02 -30.74
N HIS A 879 -25.88 4.19 -32.00
CA HIS A 879 -26.65 3.72 -33.15
C HIS A 879 -26.71 2.18 -33.22
N GLN A 880 -25.66 1.49 -32.77
CA GLN A 880 -25.61 0.02 -32.71
C GLN A 880 -26.41 -0.57 -31.54
N GLY A 881 -26.63 0.18 -30.46
CA GLY A 881 -27.45 -0.27 -29.32
C GLY A 881 -28.97 -0.15 -29.53
N HIS A 882 -29.41 0.51 -30.60
CA HIS A 882 -30.83 0.68 -30.98
C HIS A 882 -31.27 -0.21 -32.15
N SER A 883 -30.37 -1.04 -32.66
CA SER A 883 -30.60 -2.09 -33.67
C SER A 883 -30.56 -3.46 -33.01
#